data_AF-A0A6B8KG27-F1
#
_entry.id   AF-A0A6B8KG27-F1
#
_cell.length_a   1.000
_cell.length_b   1.000
_cell.length_c   1.000
_cell.angle_alpha   90.00
_cell.angle_beta   90.00
_cell.angle_gamma   90.00
#
_symmetry.space_group_name_H-M   'P 1'
#
loop_
_entity.id
_entity.type
_entity.pdbx_description
1 polymer ?
#
loop_
_entity_poly.entity_id
_entity_poly.type
_entity_poly.pdbx_seq_one_letter_code
_entity_poly.pdbx_strand_id
1 'polypeptide(L)'
;MESGPSAIWLFGRYCVRLIIISALEIVMFFKNGPFAAACVLAVGWLASGFGAALAGDGRIATIAGTGLPGYSGDGGASATAQLHLPIRAVSSLDGGILIADEANNVVRKIRPDGTIHTIAGIVGLPGFSGDGGPATSARLNGPTGVASLPDGGFMIADRLNHRIRRVSPSGVITTIAGNGSACANPAGHCGDGGPAVAAHLNRPNRVLPLPDGSFLITEDGGDKVRKVSASGTITRVAGDGVRCGLSTAPCGDGGPAVLARLNMPDGIALLPDGGIAISDSGDNRIRAVSTSGVITTIAGNGVAGSWGENIAATSANLNAPSSVAAAADGTIVIADTYSHLVRAVKNGVIHTLAGTADSPCPSAVSACGDGGAATSAQLNMPFDASVTPDGYVLVADWRDNRIRRVNSSLGGSPTVAVNGRRLVNGAGQPVQLRGTNRAIYESRCIYDNSGFPDGPDDQASVTAMLPWKMTTVRITLNEDCWLGINGLPAGGDVTGYRNAVAAYVDLLRNDGFYVVVEAHVSAPGVFQSTQIDYMPDADHMPDFWRSVAATFRSDHGIIFDLINEVGMASWNDPHPTPAGQWACWRDGCTLDSVYGGRFAAAGVQSLVNAIRSQGATQPIVLGGLSYNSDLSQLLAYLPADPQGQLIASAHIYDFGVGNGIDGMFTGQLEPIAAVLPVMLGELGEQYCDSGSAGYTSHALSLIDGETAKGNVFGVLGWTWNAKTATSTGWNCPTDAFGNGGPLMIRDYAGTPTVMGGVFSAWFAAKAGAP
;
A
#
# COMPACT_ATOMS: atom_id res chain seq x y z
N MET A 1 42.17 53.51 7.57
CA MET A 1 42.03 53.83 9.00
C MET A 1 40.65 53.36 9.44
N GLU A 2 40.65 52.49 10.43
CA GLU A 2 39.51 51.81 11.08
C GLU A 2 38.45 52.82 11.57
N SER A 3 37.15 52.53 11.70
CA SER A 3 36.52 51.56 12.61
C SER A 3 34.97 51.62 12.48
N GLY A 4 34.25 50.49 12.63
CA GLY A 4 32.76 50.42 12.73
C GLY A 4 32.25 50.46 14.19
N PRO A 5 31.11 49.81 14.60
CA PRO A 5 29.86 49.46 13.90
C PRO A 5 28.54 49.63 14.76
N SER A 6 27.38 49.27 14.16
CA SER A 6 26.16 48.63 14.75
C SER A 6 24.93 49.47 15.18
N ALA A 7 23.76 49.19 14.57
CA ALA A 7 22.47 48.95 15.24
C ALA A 7 21.38 48.45 14.25
N ILE A 8 20.91 47.22 14.47
CA ILE A 8 19.74 46.56 13.87
C ILE A 8 18.62 46.59 14.92
N TRP A 9 17.40 47.04 14.58
CA TRP A 9 16.11 46.62 15.19
C TRP A 9 14.95 47.43 14.57
N LEU A 10 14.01 46.76 13.89
CA LEU A 10 12.53 46.95 13.92
C LEU A 10 11.89 46.40 12.62
N PHE A 11 11.17 45.28 12.70
CA PHE A 11 10.04 44.98 11.82
C PHE A 11 9.08 44.03 12.54
N GLY A 12 7.92 44.56 12.93
CA GLY A 12 6.84 43.81 13.54
C GLY A 12 5.51 44.54 13.37
N ARG A 13 4.58 43.87 12.68
CA ARG A 13 3.13 44.14 12.59
C ARG A 13 2.72 45.40 11.81
N TYR A 14 2.22 45.22 10.60
CA TYR A 14 0.78 45.40 10.31
C TYR A 14 0.44 44.77 8.97
N CYS A 15 -0.47 43.80 9.05
CA CYS A 15 -1.06 43.07 7.95
C CYS A 15 -2.45 43.67 7.64
N VAL A 16 -2.95 43.40 6.42
CA VAL A 16 -4.37 43.47 5.96
C VAL A 16 -4.90 44.80 5.37
N ARG A 17 -4.99 44.85 4.03
CA ARG A 17 -6.21 45.17 3.23
C ARG A 17 -5.97 45.07 1.70
N LEU A 18 -6.80 44.26 1.01
CA LEU A 18 -7.14 44.19 -0.44
C LEU A 18 -6.00 44.05 -1.48
N ILE A 19 -5.77 42.93 -2.18
CA ILE A 19 -6.50 42.30 -3.32
C ILE A 19 -6.86 43.26 -4.49
N ILE A 20 -6.42 42.86 -5.69
CA ILE A 20 -6.74 43.30 -7.07
C ILE A 20 -5.88 44.46 -7.61
N ILE A 21 -4.91 44.14 -8.47
CA ILE A 21 -4.74 44.69 -9.83
C ILE A 21 -3.85 43.72 -10.63
N SER A 22 -4.36 43.33 -11.79
CA SER A 22 -3.76 42.45 -12.79
C SER A 22 -2.47 43.00 -13.39
N ALA A 23 -1.49 42.12 -13.60
CA ALA A 23 -0.20 42.40 -14.23
C ALA A 23 -0.31 42.61 -15.75
N LEU A 24 -0.90 43.74 -16.15
CA LEU A 24 -0.92 44.18 -17.55
C LEU A 24 -0.62 45.68 -17.67
N GLU A 25 0.41 46.20 -16.99
CA GLU A 25 0.86 47.59 -17.23
C GLU A 25 2.30 47.94 -16.75
N ILE A 26 3.22 46.98 -16.63
CA ILE A 26 4.64 47.28 -16.33
C ILE A 26 5.54 46.73 -17.44
N VAL A 27 5.31 47.19 -18.66
CA VAL A 27 6.31 47.17 -19.74
C VAL A 27 6.31 48.53 -20.41
N MET A 28 6.70 49.57 -19.67
CA MET A 28 7.18 50.83 -20.22
C MET A 28 7.86 51.60 -19.09
N PHE A 29 9.04 52.16 -19.37
CA PHE A 29 10.02 52.77 -18.45
C PHE A 29 11.01 51.80 -17.78
N PHE A 30 12.11 51.50 -18.47
CA PHE A 30 13.45 52.04 -18.17
C PHE A 30 14.43 51.55 -19.24
N LYS A 31 14.74 52.43 -20.20
CA LYS A 31 15.93 52.34 -21.05
C LYS A 31 17.05 53.12 -20.37
N ASN A 32 18.24 52.53 -20.35
CA ASN A 32 19.58 53.13 -20.14
C ASN A 32 20.01 53.43 -18.69
N GLY A 33 20.95 52.62 -18.18
CA GLY A 33 21.78 52.94 -17.01
C GLY A 33 22.54 51.72 -16.46
N PRO A 34 23.83 51.84 -16.09
CA PRO A 34 24.69 50.71 -15.70
C PRO A 34 24.45 50.29 -14.24
N PHE A 35 23.24 49.82 -13.93
CA PHE A 35 22.92 49.18 -12.65
C PHE A 35 22.02 47.94 -12.79
N ALA A 36 21.84 47.45 -14.02
CA ALA A 36 21.05 46.25 -14.33
C ALA A 36 21.70 44.92 -13.90
N ALA A 37 22.93 44.94 -13.37
CA ALA A 37 23.65 43.72 -12.98
C ALA A 37 23.52 43.33 -11.50
N ALA A 38 22.92 44.17 -10.64
CA ALA A 38 22.84 43.90 -9.20
C ALA A 38 21.45 43.47 -8.69
N CYS A 39 20.40 43.52 -9.52
CA CYS A 39 19.05 43.04 -9.16
C CYS A 39 18.70 41.65 -9.74
N VAL A 40 19.53 41.08 -10.62
CA VAL A 40 19.33 39.72 -11.16
C VAL A 40 19.88 38.63 -10.22
N LEU A 41 20.65 39.00 -9.20
CA LEU A 41 21.19 38.04 -8.20
C LEU A 41 20.46 38.05 -6.85
N ALA A 42 19.46 38.92 -6.64
CA ALA A 42 18.71 39.01 -5.39
C ALA A 42 17.24 38.55 -5.50
N VAL A 43 16.73 38.29 -6.71
CA VAL A 43 15.39 37.66 -6.92
C VAL A 43 15.49 36.13 -7.04
N GLY A 44 16.71 35.58 -7.07
CA GLY A 44 16.98 34.14 -7.06
C GLY A 44 16.98 33.47 -5.67
N TRP A 45 16.83 34.22 -4.58
CA TRP A 45 16.96 33.69 -3.21
C TRP A 45 15.73 33.90 -2.31
N LEU A 46 14.60 34.36 -2.88
CA LEU A 46 13.31 34.40 -2.18
C LEU A 46 12.20 33.58 -2.87
N ALA A 47 12.51 32.89 -3.97
CA ALA A 47 11.62 31.92 -4.63
C ALA A 47 11.93 30.46 -4.31
N SER A 48 12.89 30.18 -3.42
CA SER A 48 13.28 28.82 -2.98
C SER A 48 12.72 28.45 -1.59
N GLY A 49 11.84 29.28 -1.01
CA GLY A 49 11.38 29.12 0.39
C GLY A 49 9.98 28.54 0.61
N PHE A 50 9.17 28.30 -0.42
CA PHE A 50 7.83 27.71 -0.29
C PHE A 50 7.49 26.77 -1.46
N GLY A 51 8.46 25.95 -1.87
CA GLY A 51 8.26 24.83 -2.77
C GLY A 51 8.95 23.60 -2.19
N ALA A 52 8.39 23.06 -1.10
CA ALA A 52 8.87 21.81 -0.53
C ALA A 52 7.72 20.81 -0.41
N ALA A 53 8.02 19.62 -0.96
CA ALA A 53 7.29 18.37 -0.92
C ALA A 53 6.02 18.30 -1.77
N LEU A 54 6.19 17.80 -3.00
CA LEU A 54 5.58 16.55 -3.49
C LEU A 54 6.33 16.10 -4.76
N ALA A 55 6.52 14.78 -4.88
CA ALA A 55 7.26 14.04 -5.91
C ALA A 55 8.80 14.05 -5.77
N GLY A 56 9.34 13.05 -5.07
CA GLY A 56 10.62 12.49 -5.50
C GLY A 56 10.43 11.95 -6.92
N ASP A 57 11.35 12.27 -7.84
CA ASP A 57 11.30 11.92 -9.27
C ASP A 57 11.30 10.39 -9.50
N GLY A 58 10.18 9.74 -9.18
CA GLY A 58 10.00 8.30 -9.15
C GLY A 58 10.58 7.62 -10.37
N ARG A 59 11.20 6.45 -10.22
CA ARG A 59 11.79 5.75 -11.38
C ARG A 59 10.70 5.06 -12.20
N ILE A 60 10.86 5.03 -13.51
CA ILE A 60 9.98 4.25 -14.41
C ILE A 60 10.69 3.01 -14.94
N ALA A 61 9.97 1.92 -15.09
CA ALA A 61 10.48 0.71 -15.75
C ALA A 61 9.36 -0.06 -16.46
N THR A 62 9.67 -0.65 -17.61
CA THR A 62 8.79 -1.64 -18.25
C THR A 62 8.71 -2.91 -17.40
N ILE A 63 7.48 -3.35 -17.15
CA ILE A 63 7.18 -4.62 -16.46
C ILE A 63 6.57 -5.67 -17.39
N ALA A 64 6.05 -5.27 -18.55
CA ALA A 64 5.65 -6.17 -19.62
C ALA A 64 5.68 -5.48 -21.00
N GLY A 65 5.90 -6.26 -22.04
CA GLY A 65 5.97 -5.77 -23.41
C GLY A 65 7.41 -5.48 -23.85
N THR A 66 7.75 -5.89 -25.08
CA THR A 66 9.09 -5.65 -25.65
C THR A 66 9.22 -4.31 -26.37
N GLY A 67 8.10 -3.61 -26.59
CA GLY A 67 8.04 -2.49 -27.52
C GLY A 67 7.51 -2.85 -28.90
N LEU A 68 7.78 -4.07 -29.36
CA LEU A 68 7.34 -4.56 -30.65
C LEU A 68 5.88 -5.02 -30.59
N PRO A 69 5.01 -4.57 -31.51
CA PRO A 69 3.63 -5.03 -31.57
C PRO A 69 3.59 -6.51 -31.94
N GLY A 70 2.85 -7.32 -31.18
CA GLY A 70 2.68 -8.74 -31.47
C GLY A 70 2.06 -9.52 -30.32
N TYR A 71 2.09 -10.84 -30.42
CA TYR A 71 1.62 -11.75 -29.37
C TYR A 71 2.60 -12.90 -29.21
N SER A 72 3.24 -12.99 -28.05
CA SER A 72 4.15 -14.08 -27.68
C SER A 72 4.43 -14.05 -26.16
N GLY A 73 5.13 -15.08 -25.66
CA GLY A 73 5.70 -15.10 -24.31
C GLY A 73 4.83 -15.72 -23.21
N ASP A 74 3.67 -16.28 -23.54
CA ASP A 74 2.82 -16.96 -22.55
C ASP A 74 3.56 -18.11 -21.86
N GLY A 75 3.47 -18.17 -20.52
CA GLY A 75 4.23 -19.08 -19.67
C GLY A 75 5.66 -18.62 -19.35
N GLY A 76 6.17 -17.61 -20.04
CA GLY A 76 7.49 -17.01 -19.82
C GLY A 76 7.42 -15.68 -19.07
N ALA A 77 8.58 -15.03 -18.92
CA ALA A 77 8.70 -13.74 -18.25
C ALA A 77 7.94 -12.63 -18.98
N SER A 78 7.20 -11.80 -18.24
CA SER A 78 6.39 -10.72 -18.80
C SER A 78 7.20 -9.68 -19.59
N ALA A 79 8.45 -9.42 -19.18
CA ALA A 79 9.35 -8.46 -19.82
C ALA A 79 9.77 -8.84 -21.25
N THR A 80 9.69 -10.12 -21.62
CA THR A 80 10.05 -10.60 -22.98
C THR A 80 8.84 -10.90 -23.84
N ALA A 81 7.63 -10.79 -23.29
CA ALA A 81 6.40 -11.00 -24.03
C ALA A 81 6.08 -9.83 -24.96
N GLN A 82 5.53 -10.13 -26.14
CA GLN A 82 4.94 -9.11 -26.99
C GLN A 82 3.49 -8.84 -26.58
N LEU A 83 3.16 -7.55 -26.57
CA LEU A 83 1.82 -7.00 -26.43
C LEU A 83 1.50 -6.21 -27.71
N HIS A 84 0.23 -5.92 -27.96
CA HIS A 84 -0.16 -5.09 -29.08
C HIS A 84 -1.25 -4.11 -28.67
N LEU A 85 -0.87 -2.83 -28.59
CA LEU A 85 -1.73 -1.75 -28.13
C LEU A 85 -2.38 -2.06 -26.77
N PRO A 86 -1.60 -2.41 -25.72
CA PRO A 86 -2.17 -2.67 -24.41
C PRO A 86 -2.76 -1.36 -23.87
N ILE A 87 -4.04 -1.38 -23.55
CA ILE A 87 -4.80 -0.16 -23.27
C ILE A 87 -5.08 0.05 -21.79
N ARG A 88 -4.98 -1.01 -20.96
CA ARG A 88 -5.20 -0.96 -19.51
C ARG A 88 -4.41 -2.03 -18.79
N ALA A 89 -3.88 -1.67 -17.62
CA ALA A 89 -3.29 -2.60 -16.66
C ALA A 89 -3.78 -2.29 -15.24
N VAL A 90 -4.19 -3.30 -14.46
CA VAL A 90 -4.66 -3.13 -13.07
C VAL A 90 -4.20 -4.28 -12.19
N SER A 91 -3.95 -4.02 -10.91
CA SER A 91 -3.63 -5.07 -9.94
C SER A 91 -4.78 -6.08 -9.79
N SER A 92 -4.42 -7.35 -9.59
CA SER A 92 -5.33 -8.41 -9.14
C SER A 92 -5.09 -8.75 -7.68
N LEU A 93 -6.13 -9.27 -7.01
CA LEU A 93 -6.10 -9.55 -5.57
C LEU A 93 -5.08 -10.61 -5.15
N ASP A 94 -4.70 -11.49 -6.07
CA ASP A 94 -3.63 -12.47 -5.86
C ASP A 94 -2.22 -11.89 -6.05
N GLY A 95 -2.08 -10.56 -6.16
CA GLY A 95 -0.80 -9.87 -6.35
C GLY A 95 -0.29 -9.84 -7.79
N GLY A 96 -1.13 -10.21 -8.76
CA GLY A 96 -0.81 -10.13 -10.20
C GLY A 96 -1.23 -8.81 -10.85
N ILE A 97 -1.12 -8.74 -12.18
CA ILE A 97 -1.56 -7.59 -12.99
C ILE A 97 -2.37 -8.10 -14.18
N LEU A 98 -3.62 -7.66 -14.31
CA LEU A 98 -4.47 -7.88 -15.47
C LEU A 98 -4.18 -6.85 -16.55
N ILE A 99 -4.08 -7.29 -17.81
CA ILE A 99 -3.78 -6.45 -18.96
C ILE A 99 -4.83 -6.67 -20.04
N ALA A 100 -5.46 -5.59 -20.49
CA ALA A 100 -6.27 -5.59 -21.71
C ALA A 100 -5.35 -5.39 -22.93
N ASP A 101 -5.06 -6.47 -23.63
CA ASP A 101 -4.18 -6.50 -24.81
C ASP A 101 -5.05 -6.30 -26.06
N GLU A 102 -5.46 -5.04 -26.26
CA GLU A 102 -6.60 -4.62 -27.09
C GLU A 102 -6.55 -5.21 -28.51
N ALA A 103 -5.46 -4.97 -29.24
CA ALA A 103 -5.35 -5.37 -30.63
C ALA A 103 -5.13 -6.88 -30.81
N ASN A 104 -4.70 -7.58 -29.75
CA ASN A 104 -4.63 -9.04 -29.72
C ASN A 104 -5.98 -9.70 -29.36
N ASN A 105 -6.99 -8.93 -28.95
CA ASN A 105 -8.33 -9.41 -28.56
C ASN A 105 -8.31 -10.36 -27.36
N VAL A 106 -7.39 -10.15 -26.42
CA VAL A 106 -7.23 -11.01 -25.24
C VAL A 106 -7.04 -10.19 -23.97
N VAL A 107 -7.32 -10.82 -22.84
CA VAL A 107 -6.87 -10.36 -21.53
C VAL A 107 -5.70 -11.23 -21.09
N ARG A 108 -4.56 -10.61 -20.82
CA ARG A 108 -3.35 -11.24 -20.30
C ARG A 108 -3.26 -10.98 -18.79
N LYS A 109 -2.55 -11.84 -18.06
CA LYS A 109 -2.25 -11.65 -16.64
C LYS A 109 -0.78 -11.90 -16.38
N ILE A 110 -0.10 -10.94 -15.77
CA ILE A 110 1.18 -11.16 -15.10
C ILE A 110 0.84 -11.76 -13.74
N ARG A 111 1.39 -12.94 -13.44
CA ARG A 111 1.28 -13.59 -12.13
C ARG A 111 2.33 -13.03 -11.16
N PRO A 112 2.16 -13.25 -9.84
CA PRO A 112 3.16 -12.87 -8.82
C PRO A 112 4.58 -13.36 -9.11
N ASP A 113 4.71 -14.51 -9.77
CA ASP A 113 6.00 -15.09 -10.18
C ASP A 113 6.67 -14.38 -11.37
N GLY A 114 6.05 -13.32 -11.91
CA GLY A 114 6.53 -12.55 -13.05
C GLY A 114 6.24 -13.18 -14.43
N THR A 115 5.50 -14.28 -14.47
CA THR A 115 5.11 -14.91 -15.75
C THR A 115 3.82 -14.33 -16.32
N ILE A 116 3.72 -14.24 -17.65
CA ILE A 116 2.51 -13.75 -18.32
C ILE A 116 1.68 -14.89 -18.91
N HIS A 117 0.36 -14.81 -18.81
CA HIS A 117 -0.58 -15.84 -19.31
C HIS A 117 -1.82 -15.20 -19.92
N THR A 118 -2.32 -15.75 -21.02
CA THR A 118 -3.66 -15.43 -21.52
C THR A 118 -4.72 -16.06 -20.63
N ILE A 119 -5.64 -15.24 -20.13
CA ILE A 119 -6.70 -15.69 -19.21
C ILE A 119 -8.12 -15.50 -19.76
N ALA A 120 -8.29 -14.73 -20.84
CA ALA A 120 -9.53 -14.62 -21.58
C ALA A 120 -9.28 -14.19 -23.04
N GLY A 121 -10.17 -14.58 -23.95
CA GLY A 121 -10.05 -14.25 -25.37
C GLY A 121 -9.32 -15.32 -26.17
N ILE A 122 -9.46 -15.24 -27.50
CA ILE A 122 -8.69 -16.04 -28.46
C ILE A 122 -7.94 -15.09 -29.39
N VAL A 123 -6.62 -15.23 -29.42
CA VAL A 123 -5.71 -14.39 -30.17
C VAL A 123 -6.09 -14.36 -31.65
N GLY A 124 -6.17 -13.15 -32.21
CA GLY A 124 -6.42 -12.95 -33.64
C GLY A 124 -7.83 -13.34 -34.11
N LEU A 125 -8.75 -13.70 -33.20
CA LEU A 125 -10.14 -14.03 -33.53
C LEU A 125 -11.14 -13.04 -32.89
N PRO A 126 -11.23 -11.80 -33.39
CA PRO A 126 -12.17 -10.82 -32.88
C PRO A 126 -13.62 -11.31 -33.08
N GLY A 127 -14.47 -11.10 -32.07
CA GLY A 127 -15.90 -11.37 -32.14
C GLY A 127 -16.49 -11.76 -30.79
N PHE A 128 -17.73 -12.26 -30.79
CA PHE A 128 -18.45 -12.66 -29.57
C PHE A 128 -18.81 -14.15 -29.61
N SER A 129 -18.42 -14.91 -28.59
CA SER A 129 -18.82 -16.31 -28.35
C SER A 129 -18.42 -16.76 -26.94
N GLY A 130 -18.86 -17.94 -26.51
CA GLY A 130 -18.27 -18.67 -25.37
C GLY A 130 -18.87 -18.39 -23.99
N ASP A 131 -19.95 -17.61 -23.90
CA ASP A 131 -20.65 -17.42 -22.63
C ASP A 131 -21.10 -18.77 -22.02
N GLY A 132 -20.90 -18.92 -20.71
CA GLY A 132 -21.12 -20.16 -19.96
C GLY A 132 -19.95 -21.16 -20.03
N GLY A 133 -18.93 -20.91 -20.86
CA GLY A 133 -17.74 -21.75 -21.00
C GLY A 133 -16.46 -21.10 -20.48
N PRO A 134 -15.30 -21.76 -20.68
CA PRO A 134 -14.00 -21.21 -20.31
C PRO A 134 -13.70 -19.89 -21.02
N ALA A 135 -13.22 -18.89 -20.28
CA ALA A 135 -12.91 -17.55 -20.79
C ALA A 135 -11.84 -17.57 -21.90
N THR A 136 -10.90 -18.50 -21.84
CA THR A 136 -9.84 -18.73 -22.85
C THR A 136 -10.36 -19.36 -24.15
N SER A 137 -11.59 -19.86 -24.18
CA SER A 137 -12.26 -20.38 -25.38
C SER A 137 -13.30 -19.39 -25.95
N ALA A 138 -13.40 -18.21 -25.35
CA ALA A 138 -14.39 -17.22 -25.71
C ALA A 138 -13.75 -16.13 -26.59
N ARG A 139 -14.47 -15.65 -27.61
CA ARG A 139 -13.99 -14.52 -28.42
C ARG A 139 -14.28 -13.20 -27.70
N LEU A 140 -13.35 -12.26 -27.82
CA LEU A 140 -13.47 -10.85 -27.42
C LEU A 140 -13.21 -9.98 -28.65
N ASN A 141 -13.62 -8.71 -28.63
CA ASN A 141 -13.38 -7.78 -29.74
C ASN A 141 -12.98 -6.41 -29.20
N GLY A 142 -11.67 -6.12 -29.25
CA GLY A 142 -11.07 -4.91 -28.67
C GLY A 142 -11.43 -4.73 -27.20
N PRO A 143 -11.04 -5.64 -26.29
CA PRO A 143 -11.28 -5.45 -24.86
C PRO A 143 -10.50 -4.23 -24.37
N THR A 144 -11.18 -3.27 -23.73
CA THR A 144 -10.55 -2.01 -23.28
C THR A 144 -10.52 -1.82 -21.76
N GLY A 145 -11.54 -2.34 -21.08
CA GLY A 145 -11.65 -2.27 -19.63
C GLY A 145 -11.41 -3.63 -18.99
N VAL A 146 -10.56 -3.70 -17.98
CA VAL A 146 -10.48 -4.84 -17.05
C VAL A 146 -10.51 -4.35 -15.62
N ALA A 147 -11.19 -5.09 -14.74
CA ALA A 147 -11.28 -4.78 -13.32
C ALA A 147 -11.40 -6.05 -12.48
N SER A 148 -10.53 -6.19 -11.48
CA SER A 148 -10.54 -7.28 -10.52
C SER A 148 -11.78 -7.21 -9.61
N LEU A 149 -12.29 -8.37 -9.19
CA LEU A 149 -13.43 -8.48 -8.29
C LEU A 149 -13.00 -9.08 -6.94
N PRO A 150 -13.64 -8.69 -5.81
CA PRO A 150 -13.36 -9.22 -4.47
C PRO A 150 -13.39 -10.74 -4.34
N ASP A 151 -14.14 -11.43 -5.19
CA ASP A 151 -14.25 -12.88 -5.21
C ASP A 151 -13.09 -13.60 -5.92
N GLY A 152 -12.13 -12.86 -6.48
CA GLY A 152 -11.00 -13.41 -7.26
C GLY A 152 -11.25 -13.50 -8.77
N GLY A 153 -12.45 -13.14 -9.24
CA GLY A 153 -12.79 -12.99 -10.66
C GLY A 153 -12.42 -11.62 -11.22
N PHE A 154 -12.89 -11.33 -12.43
CA PHE A 154 -12.71 -10.01 -13.06
C PHE A 154 -13.81 -9.68 -14.08
N MET A 155 -13.99 -8.39 -14.35
CA MET A 155 -14.87 -7.88 -15.41
C MET A 155 -14.06 -7.40 -16.61
N ILE A 156 -14.68 -7.47 -17.79
CA ILE A 156 -14.12 -7.08 -19.08
C ILE A 156 -15.13 -6.15 -19.78
N ALA A 157 -14.70 -4.99 -20.23
CA ALA A 157 -15.44 -4.20 -21.21
C ALA A 157 -15.06 -4.71 -22.61
N ASP A 158 -15.95 -5.52 -23.18
CA ASP A 158 -15.80 -6.13 -24.51
C ASP A 158 -16.37 -5.16 -25.55
N ARG A 159 -15.58 -4.11 -25.80
CA ARG A 159 -16.03 -2.82 -26.31
C ARG A 159 -16.74 -2.92 -27.65
N LEU A 160 -16.12 -3.55 -28.65
CA LEU A 160 -16.69 -3.63 -30.00
C LEU A 160 -17.78 -4.70 -30.10
N ASN A 161 -17.93 -5.54 -29.08
CA ASN A 161 -19.08 -6.42 -28.93
C ASN A 161 -20.21 -5.80 -28.09
N HIS A 162 -20.11 -4.52 -27.69
CA HIS A 162 -21.17 -3.79 -26.99
C HIS A 162 -21.64 -4.48 -25.69
N ARG A 163 -20.69 -5.06 -24.93
CA ARG A 163 -20.97 -5.87 -23.73
C ARG A 163 -19.99 -5.61 -22.59
N ILE A 164 -20.47 -5.81 -21.37
CA ILE A 164 -19.63 -6.09 -20.20
C ILE A 164 -19.72 -7.58 -19.89
N ARG A 165 -18.56 -8.22 -19.75
CA ARG A 165 -18.43 -9.65 -19.48
C ARG A 165 -17.79 -9.83 -18.10
N ARG A 166 -18.19 -10.85 -17.34
CA ARG A 166 -17.56 -11.25 -16.08
C ARG A 166 -16.95 -12.64 -16.23
N VAL A 167 -15.74 -12.80 -15.72
CA VAL A 167 -15.04 -14.08 -15.58
C VAL A 167 -15.02 -14.47 -14.10
N SER A 168 -15.52 -15.65 -13.78
CA SER A 168 -15.48 -16.19 -12.42
C SER A 168 -14.06 -16.60 -12.00
N PRO A 169 -13.79 -16.82 -10.70
CA PRO A 169 -12.51 -17.39 -10.25
C PRO A 169 -12.18 -18.75 -10.89
N SER A 170 -13.22 -19.53 -11.23
CA SER A 170 -13.10 -20.79 -11.96
C SER A 170 -12.87 -20.63 -13.48
N GLY A 171 -12.75 -19.40 -13.98
CA GLY A 171 -12.47 -19.10 -15.38
C GLY A 171 -13.67 -19.19 -16.32
N VAL A 172 -14.91 -19.16 -15.82
CA VAL A 172 -16.13 -19.17 -16.64
C VAL A 172 -16.52 -17.74 -17.01
N ILE A 173 -16.74 -17.47 -18.30
CA ILE A 173 -17.13 -16.14 -18.79
C ILE A 173 -18.63 -16.02 -19.02
N THR A 174 -19.22 -14.87 -18.69
CA THR A 174 -20.65 -14.59 -18.85
C THR A 174 -20.88 -13.11 -19.18
N THR A 175 -21.85 -12.80 -20.04
CA THR A 175 -22.30 -11.40 -20.24
C THR A 175 -23.16 -10.95 -19.06
N ILE A 176 -22.83 -9.80 -18.47
CA ILE A 176 -23.55 -9.21 -17.33
C ILE A 176 -24.22 -7.86 -17.66
N ALA A 177 -23.85 -7.22 -18.77
CA ALA A 177 -24.55 -6.08 -19.32
C ALA A 177 -24.35 -5.98 -20.84
N GLY A 178 -25.35 -5.46 -21.55
CA GLY A 178 -25.30 -5.27 -23.00
C GLY A 178 -25.85 -6.45 -23.81
N ASN A 179 -26.67 -6.15 -24.80
CA ASN A 179 -27.28 -7.13 -25.71
C ASN A 179 -26.47 -7.37 -27.00
N GLY A 180 -25.37 -6.63 -27.20
CA GLY A 180 -24.50 -6.75 -28.37
C GLY A 180 -24.78 -5.82 -29.52
N SER A 181 -25.74 -4.91 -29.39
CA SER A 181 -26.06 -3.92 -30.41
C SER A 181 -25.98 -2.50 -29.86
N ALA A 182 -25.41 -1.59 -30.64
CA ALA A 182 -25.45 -0.17 -30.33
C ALA A 182 -26.89 0.36 -30.31
N CYS A 183 -27.15 1.29 -29.40
CA CYS A 183 -28.36 2.10 -29.33
C CYS A 183 -28.37 3.11 -30.47
N ALA A 184 -29.38 3.03 -31.35
CA ALA A 184 -29.52 3.92 -32.51
C ALA A 184 -29.75 5.40 -32.13
N ASN A 185 -30.34 5.65 -30.96
CA ASN A 185 -30.49 6.99 -30.40
C ASN A 185 -29.83 7.06 -29.02
N PRO A 186 -28.54 7.44 -28.94
CA PRO A 186 -27.82 7.52 -27.67
C PRO A 186 -28.43 8.49 -26.66
N ALA A 187 -29.17 9.53 -27.11
CA ALA A 187 -29.86 10.45 -26.21
C ALA A 187 -31.13 9.83 -25.57
N GLY A 188 -31.65 8.75 -26.14
CA GLY A 188 -32.79 8.00 -25.60
C GLY A 188 -32.43 7.14 -24.38
N HIS A 189 -33.39 6.33 -23.90
CA HIS A 189 -33.20 5.53 -22.68
C HIS A 189 -32.23 4.33 -22.86
N CYS A 190 -32.06 3.78 -24.06
CA CYS A 190 -31.11 2.68 -24.33
C CYS A 190 -31.18 1.47 -23.36
N GLY A 191 -32.35 1.22 -22.77
CA GLY A 191 -32.58 0.16 -21.77
C GLY A 191 -32.47 0.59 -20.30
N ASP A 192 -32.22 1.87 -20.02
CA ASP A 192 -32.19 2.41 -18.65
C ASP A 192 -33.52 2.18 -17.92
N GLY A 193 -33.42 1.77 -16.65
CA GLY A 193 -34.52 1.31 -15.80
C GLY A 193 -34.84 -0.18 -15.92
N GLY A 194 -34.31 -0.87 -16.93
CA GLY A 194 -34.52 -2.30 -17.17
C GLY A 194 -33.33 -3.20 -16.78
N PRO A 195 -33.39 -4.50 -17.10
CA PRO A 195 -32.29 -5.43 -16.91
C PRO A 195 -31.07 -5.07 -17.75
N ALA A 196 -29.88 -5.04 -17.13
CA ALA A 196 -28.63 -4.64 -17.78
C ALA A 196 -28.25 -5.51 -18.98
N VAL A 197 -28.54 -6.81 -18.92
CA VAL A 197 -28.28 -7.77 -20.03
C VAL A 197 -29.14 -7.51 -21.26
N ALA A 198 -30.28 -6.84 -21.12
CA ALA A 198 -31.17 -6.49 -22.24
C ALA A 198 -30.86 -5.11 -22.84
N ALA A 199 -30.12 -4.27 -22.12
CA ALA A 199 -29.81 -2.90 -22.53
C ALA A 199 -28.85 -2.84 -23.72
N HIS A 200 -28.93 -1.75 -24.48
CA HIS A 200 -27.99 -1.47 -25.56
C HIS A 200 -26.81 -0.69 -24.99
N LEU A 201 -25.58 -1.21 -25.11
CA LEU A 201 -24.37 -0.45 -24.79
C LEU A 201 -23.72 0.08 -26.06
N ASN A 202 -23.12 1.27 -26.02
CA ASN A 202 -22.44 1.92 -27.12
C ASN A 202 -20.95 1.99 -26.85
N ARG A 203 -20.20 0.96 -27.29
CA ARG A 203 -18.75 0.85 -27.10
C ARG A 203 -18.36 1.11 -25.63
N PRO A 204 -18.79 0.24 -24.70
CA PRO A 204 -18.41 0.38 -23.30
C PRO A 204 -16.88 0.35 -23.20
N ASN A 205 -16.29 1.37 -22.60
CA ASN A 205 -14.84 1.55 -22.57
C ASN A 205 -14.24 1.02 -21.26
N ARG A 206 -14.73 1.49 -20.12
CA ARG A 206 -14.28 1.07 -18.78
C ARG A 206 -15.42 0.49 -17.96
N VAL A 207 -15.08 -0.46 -17.09
CA VAL A 207 -15.94 -1.02 -16.05
C VAL A 207 -15.29 -0.79 -14.69
N LEU A 208 -16.05 -0.29 -13.72
CA LEU A 208 -15.59 0.00 -12.36
C LEU A 208 -16.52 -0.69 -11.34
N PRO A 209 -16.11 -1.83 -10.76
CA PRO A 209 -16.81 -2.45 -9.64
C PRO A 209 -16.86 -1.51 -8.43
N LEU A 210 -17.96 -1.54 -7.70
CA LEU A 210 -18.19 -0.74 -6.50
C LEU A 210 -18.31 -1.64 -5.25
N PRO A 211 -17.99 -1.13 -4.04
CA PRO A 211 -18.04 -1.92 -2.81
C PRO A 211 -19.41 -2.51 -2.46
N ASP A 212 -20.49 -1.90 -2.95
CA ASP A 212 -21.88 -2.36 -2.77
C ASP A 212 -22.28 -3.52 -3.72
N GLY A 213 -21.34 -4.04 -4.52
CA GLY A 213 -21.57 -5.09 -5.51
C GLY A 213 -22.19 -4.60 -6.83
N SER A 214 -22.47 -3.30 -6.95
CA SER A 214 -22.83 -2.66 -8.21
C SER A 214 -21.58 -2.35 -9.06
N PHE A 215 -21.76 -1.85 -10.28
CA PHE A 215 -20.64 -1.39 -11.09
C PHE A 215 -21.03 -0.25 -12.03
N LEU A 216 -20.04 0.56 -12.40
CA LEU A 216 -20.17 1.65 -13.36
C LEU A 216 -19.56 1.29 -14.71
N ILE A 217 -20.11 1.87 -15.77
CA ILE A 217 -19.72 1.68 -17.16
C ILE A 217 -19.57 3.05 -17.80
N THR A 218 -18.43 3.32 -18.44
CA THR A 218 -18.27 4.46 -19.36
C THR A 218 -18.54 4.01 -20.79
N GLU A 219 -19.18 4.85 -21.59
CA GLU A 219 -19.53 4.55 -22.97
C GLU A 219 -19.03 5.63 -23.93
N ASP A 220 -17.91 5.34 -24.62
CA ASP A 220 -17.29 6.33 -25.51
C ASP A 220 -18.14 6.63 -26.75
N GLY A 221 -18.96 5.67 -27.20
CA GLY A 221 -19.94 5.88 -28.27
C GLY A 221 -21.32 6.29 -27.77
N GLY A 222 -21.52 6.27 -26.45
CA GLY A 222 -22.78 6.59 -25.79
C GLY A 222 -22.79 7.98 -25.16
N ASP A 223 -21.64 8.62 -25.03
CA ASP A 223 -21.44 9.94 -24.41
C ASP A 223 -22.08 10.01 -23.00
N LYS A 224 -21.97 8.90 -22.23
CA LYS A 224 -22.57 8.76 -20.89
C LYS A 224 -21.84 7.76 -20.01
N VAL A 225 -22.17 7.82 -18.71
CA VAL A 225 -21.81 6.87 -17.68
C VAL A 225 -23.07 6.23 -17.11
N ARG A 226 -23.06 4.90 -16.97
CA ARG A 226 -24.17 4.11 -16.44
C ARG A 226 -23.77 3.27 -15.25
N LYS A 227 -24.69 3.08 -14.30
CA LYS A 227 -24.56 2.20 -13.14
C LYS A 227 -25.46 0.98 -13.32
N VAL A 228 -24.93 -0.20 -13.07
CA VAL A 228 -25.69 -1.45 -12.94
C VAL A 228 -25.75 -1.81 -11.46
N SER A 229 -26.94 -1.88 -10.88
CA SER A 229 -27.14 -2.28 -9.48
C SER A 229 -26.73 -3.73 -9.25
N ALA A 230 -26.53 -4.11 -7.98
CA ALA A 230 -26.31 -5.51 -7.60
C ALA A 230 -27.47 -6.44 -8.02
N SER A 231 -28.69 -5.90 -8.18
CA SER A 231 -29.86 -6.62 -8.70
C SER A 231 -29.92 -6.69 -10.23
N GLY A 232 -28.95 -6.11 -10.94
CA GLY A 232 -28.86 -6.15 -12.40
C GLY A 232 -29.69 -5.11 -13.14
N THR A 233 -30.14 -4.04 -12.48
CA THR A 233 -30.85 -2.92 -13.13
C THR A 233 -29.85 -1.88 -13.62
N ILE A 234 -29.92 -1.45 -14.88
CA ILE A 234 -29.05 -0.40 -15.43
C ILE A 234 -29.71 0.97 -15.38
N THR A 235 -28.95 1.99 -15.00
CA THR A 235 -29.40 3.38 -14.91
C THR A 235 -28.30 4.34 -15.33
N ARG A 236 -28.67 5.55 -15.76
CA ARG A 236 -27.72 6.62 -16.10
C ARG A 236 -27.32 7.41 -14.85
N VAL A 237 -26.04 7.73 -14.75
CA VAL A 237 -25.50 8.54 -13.64
C VAL A 237 -24.85 9.84 -14.10
N ALA A 238 -24.32 9.90 -15.33
CA ALA A 238 -23.80 11.13 -15.93
C ALA A 238 -23.90 11.09 -17.46
N GLY A 239 -24.03 12.25 -18.10
CA GLY A 239 -24.06 12.37 -19.56
C GLY A 239 -25.43 12.11 -20.16
N ASP A 240 -25.98 13.08 -20.90
CA ASP A 240 -27.29 12.99 -21.55
C ASP A 240 -27.28 12.19 -22.88
N GLY A 241 -26.11 11.79 -23.35
CA GLY A 241 -25.89 11.14 -24.65
C GLY A 241 -25.77 12.11 -25.83
N VAL A 242 -25.58 13.41 -25.54
CA VAL A 242 -25.34 14.48 -26.52
C VAL A 242 -23.99 15.12 -26.22
N ARG A 243 -23.13 15.22 -27.23
CA ARG A 243 -21.81 15.85 -27.11
C ARG A 243 -21.93 17.34 -26.81
N CYS A 244 -20.94 17.86 -26.10
CA CYS A 244 -20.85 19.30 -25.93
C CYS A 244 -20.49 19.99 -27.25
N GLY A 245 -21.19 21.08 -27.58
CA GLY A 245 -20.99 21.78 -28.86
C GLY A 245 -19.70 22.59 -28.92
N LEU A 246 -19.14 22.95 -27.76
CA LEU A 246 -17.85 23.62 -27.59
C LEU A 246 -17.19 23.04 -26.34
N SER A 247 -15.97 22.51 -26.46
CA SER A 247 -15.25 21.87 -25.35
C SER A 247 -14.93 22.84 -24.20
N THR A 248 -14.86 24.15 -24.46
CA THR A 248 -14.63 25.20 -23.46
C THR A 248 -15.90 25.68 -22.76
N ALA A 249 -17.09 25.22 -23.17
CA ALA A 249 -18.34 25.55 -22.48
C ALA A 249 -18.44 24.78 -21.15
N PRO A 250 -19.28 25.23 -20.19
CA PRO A 250 -19.44 24.54 -18.91
C PRO A 250 -20.00 23.11 -19.03
N CYS A 251 -20.68 22.78 -20.13
CA CYS A 251 -21.21 21.44 -20.44
C CYS A 251 -21.93 20.76 -19.26
N GLY A 252 -22.69 21.53 -18.48
CA GLY A 252 -23.46 21.06 -17.33
C GLY A 252 -22.80 21.24 -15.96
N ASP A 253 -21.60 21.83 -15.87
CA ASP A 253 -20.93 22.09 -14.59
C ASP A 253 -21.82 22.87 -13.61
N GLY A 254 -21.82 22.40 -12.36
CA GLY A 254 -22.65 22.91 -11.27
C GLY A 254 -24.09 22.39 -11.26
N GLY A 255 -24.51 21.66 -12.30
CA GLY A 255 -25.85 21.08 -12.42
C GLY A 255 -25.90 19.55 -12.19
N PRO A 256 -27.10 18.94 -12.34
CA PRO A 256 -27.26 17.50 -12.25
C PRO A 256 -26.44 16.75 -13.32
N ALA A 257 -25.63 15.79 -12.91
CA ALA A 257 -24.72 15.04 -13.78
C ALA A 257 -25.45 14.31 -14.92
N VAL A 258 -26.66 13.80 -14.67
CA VAL A 258 -27.49 13.10 -15.67
C VAL A 258 -27.97 13.99 -16.82
N LEU A 259 -27.91 15.32 -16.66
CA LEU A 259 -28.24 16.32 -17.68
C LEU A 259 -27.00 16.97 -18.31
N ALA A 260 -25.81 16.63 -17.82
CA ALA A 260 -24.56 17.15 -18.34
C ALA A 260 -24.26 16.56 -19.73
N ARG A 261 -23.46 17.26 -20.51
CA ARG A 261 -22.97 16.77 -21.80
C ARG A 261 -21.54 16.29 -21.62
N LEU A 262 -21.33 15.02 -21.92
CA LEU A 262 -20.02 14.39 -21.98
C LEU A 262 -19.67 14.12 -23.44
N ASN A 263 -18.39 13.92 -23.72
CA ASN A 263 -17.88 13.67 -25.05
C ASN A 263 -16.77 12.62 -24.96
N MET A 264 -17.07 11.40 -25.42
CA MET A 264 -16.19 10.24 -25.32
C MET A 264 -15.66 10.01 -23.89
N PRO A 265 -16.54 9.75 -22.90
CA PRO A 265 -16.07 9.41 -21.57
C PRO A 265 -15.35 8.05 -21.60
N ASP A 266 -14.04 8.04 -21.36
CA ASP A 266 -13.22 6.82 -21.38
C ASP A 266 -12.96 6.32 -19.96
N GLY A 267 -12.22 7.12 -19.19
CA GLY A 267 -11.82 6.87 -17.81
C GLY A 267 -12.90 7.10 -16.76
N ILE A 268 -12.89 6.27 -15.71
CA ILE A 268 -13.68 6.47 -14.49
C ILE A 268 -12.93 5.95 -13.26
N ALA A 269 -13.07 6.64 -12.13
CA ALA A 269 -12.52 6.26 -10.83
C ALA A 269 -13.49 6.62 -9.69
N LEU A 270 -13.47 5.84 -8.62
CA LEU A 270 -14.16 6.18 -7.36
C LEU A 270 -13.27 7.15 -6.59
N LEU A 271 -13.87 8.23 -6.08
CA LEU A 271 -13.18 9.20 -5.23
C LEU A 271 -13.29 8.78 -3.75
N PRO A 272 -12.33 9.15 -2.87
CA PRO A 272 -12.37 8.81 -1.45
C PRO A 272 -13.63 9.30 -0.71
N ASP A 273 -14.27 10.35 -1.20
CA ASP A 273 -15.52 10.90 -0.67
C ASP A 273 -16.79 10.13 -1.13
N GLY A 274 -16.62 9.06 -1.92
CA GLY A 274 -17.70 8.27 -2.50
C GLY A 274 -18.28 8.82 -3.80
N GLY A 275 -17.79 9.97 -4.29
CA GLY A 275 -18.09 10.49 -5.63
C GLY A 275 -17.35 9.72 -6.72
N ILE A 276 -17.47 10.17 -7.97
CA ILE A 276 -16.74 9.58 -9.11
C ILE A 276 -16.01 10.65 -9.90
N ALA A 277 -14.82 10.33 -10.41
CA ALA A 277 -14.13 11.12 -11.42
C ALA A 277 -14.27 10.45 -12.79
N ILE A 278 -14.45 11.25 -13.83
CA ILE A 278 -14.70 10.83 -15.21
C ILE A 278 -13.72 11.58 -16.11
N SER A 279 -13.02 10.85 -16.97
CA SER A 279 -12.27 11.42 -18.08
C SER A 279 -13.25 11.77 -19.19
N ASP A 280 -13.47 13.06 -19.41
CA ASP A 280 -14.31 13.59 -20.49
C ASP A 280 -13.39 13.89 -21.68
N SER A 281 -12.87 12.80 -22.28
CA SER A 281 -11.67 12.81 -23.13
C SER A 281 -11.83 13.75 -24.32
N GLY A 282 -12.97 13.70 -25.02
CA GLY A 282 -13.24 14.53 -26.19
C GLY A 282 -13.36 16.03 -25.85
N ASP A 283 -13.62 16.35 -24.59
CA ASP A 283 -13.74 17.70 -24.07
C ASP A 283 -12.50 18.15 -23.27
N ASN A 284 -11.40 17.39 -23.28
CA ASN A 284 -10.11 17.74 -22.67
C ASN A 284 -10.21 18.08 -21.18
N ARG A 285 -11.03 17.33 -20.43
CA ARG A 285 -11.30 17.59 -19.00
C ARG A 285 -11.40 16.31 -18.18
N ILE A 286 -11.12 16.44 -16.90
CA ILE A 286 -11.55 15.50 -15.86
C ILE A 286 -12.70 16.13 -15.09
N ARG A 287 -13.81 15.40 -14.99
CA ARG A 287 -15.06 15.82 -14.34
C ARG A 287 -15.26 15.00 -13.06
N ALA A 288 -15.67 15.62 -11.96
CA ALA A 288 -16.11 14.92 -10.76
C ALA A 288 -17.63 14.97 -10.64
N VAL A 289 -18.25 13.90 -10.15
CA VAL A 289 -19.66 13.84 -9.78
C VAL A 289 -19.74 13.53 -8.30
N SER A 290 -20.37 14.43 -7.53
CA SER A 290 -20.57 14.25 -6.10
C SER A 290 -21.58 13.13 -5.80
N THR A 291 -21.62 12.68 -4.55
CA THR A 291 -22.66 11.75 -4.06
C THR A 291 -24.09 12.31 -4.15
N SER A 292 -24.23 13.63 -4.21
CA SER A 292 -25.51 14.32 -4.49
C SER A 292 -25.86 14.41 -5.99
N GLY A 293 -25.00 13.92 -6.88
CA GLY A 293 -25.23 13.88 -8.32
C GLY A 293 -24.96 15.20 -9.04
N VAL A 294 -24.11 16.08 -8.50
CA VAL A 294 -23.69 17.33 -9.15
C VAL A 294 -22.37 17.11 -9.87
N ILE A 295 -22.26 17.55 -11.12
CA ILE A 295 -21.00 17.45 -11.90
C ILE A 295 -20.20 18.75 -11.85
N THR A 296 -18.88 18.65 -11.77
CA THR A 296 -17.94 19.78 -11.84
C THR A 296 -16.66 19.40 -12.58
N THR A 297 -15.97 20.35 -13.21
CA THR A 297 -14.61 20.13 -13.73
C THR A 297 -13.57 20.25 -12.61
N ILE A 298 -12.70 19.24 -12.48
CA ILE A 298 -11.61 19.22 -11.49
C ILE A 298 -10.21 19.34 -12.10
N ALA A 299 -10.06 19.07 -13.41
CA ALA A 299 -8.84 19.32 -14.16
C ALA A 299 -9.13 19.54 -15.65
N GLY A 300 -8.29 20.33 -16.32
CA GLY A 300 -8.48 20.68 -17.73
C GLY A 300 -9.44 21.87 -17.91
N ASN A 301 -9.17 22.70 -18.92
CA ASN A 301 -9.96 23.91 -19.24
C ASN A 301 -10.75 23.79 -20.56
N GLY A 302 -10.75 22.62 -21.20
CA GLY A 302 -11.39 22.39 -22.49
C GLY A 302 -10.54 22.70 -23.73
N VAL A 303 -9.32 23.24 -23.55
CA VAL A 303 -8.35 23.49 -24.62
C VAL A 303 -7.35 22.33 -24.67
N ALA A 304 -7.22 21.70 -25.85
CA ALA A 304 -6.25 20.65 -26.10
C ALA A 304 -4.81 21.18 -25.98
N GLY A 305 -3.96 20.51 -25.19
CA GLY A 305 -2.51 20.76 -25.14
C GLY A 305 -1.88 20.36 -23.80
N SER A 306 -0.58 20.62 -23.65
CA SER A 306 0.24 20.24 -22.50
C SER A 306 0.53 21.39 -21.52
N TRP A 307 0.04 22.61 -21.80
CA TRP A 307 0.32 23.80 -20.99
C TRP A 307 -0.27 23.71 -19.58
N GLY A 308 0.43 24.29 -18.61
CA GLY A 308 -0.07 24.45 -17.25
C GLY A 308 0.54 23.46 -16.26
N GLU A 309 1.85 23.44 -16.17
CA GLU A 309 2.57 22.69 -15.14
C GLU A 309 2.61 23.48 -13.83
N ASN A 310 2.35 22.83 -12.69
CA ASN A 310 2.35 23.42 -11.34
C ASN A 310 1.39 24.60 -11.15
N ILE A 311 0.23 24.57 -11.82
CA ILE A 311 -0.84 25.56 -11.68
C ILE A 311 -2.14 24.90 -11.19
N ALA A 312 -3.18 25.70 -10.98
CA ALA A 312 -4.52 25.20 -10.72
C ALA A 312 -4.94 24.21 -11.83
N ALA A 313 -5.34 23.01 -11.44
CA ALA A 313 -5.64 21.91 -12.37
C ALA A 313 -6.75 22.28 -13.36
N THR A 314 -7.74 23.08 -12.94
CA THR A 314 -8.84 23.57 -13.79
C THR A 314 -8.41 24.64 -14.80
N SER A 315 -7.20 25.19 -14.68
CA SER A 315 -6.66 26.17 -15.63
C SER A 315 -5.71 25.54 -16.65
N ALA A 316 -5.18 24.35 -16.38
CA ALA A 316 -4.28 23.66 -17.28
C ALA A 316 -4.98 23.15 -18.54
N ASN A 317 -4.22 22.98 -19.60
CA ASN A 317 -4.64 22.24 -20.79
C ASN A 317 -4.39 20.76 -20.53
N LEU A 318 -5.33 19.94 -20.98
CA LEU A 318 -5.16 18.49 -21.14
C LEU A 318 -5.42 18.17 -22.61
N ASN A 319 -4.92 17.06 -23.12
CA ASN A 319 -5.09 16.66 -24.51
C ASN A 319 -5.60 15.22 -24.60
N ALA A 320 -6.91 15.08 -24.78
CA ALA A 320 -7.64 13.82 -24.75
C ALA A 320 -7.27 12.94 -23.55
N PRO A 321 -7.47 13.42 -22.31
CA PRO A 321 -7.09 12.66 -21.12
C PRO A 321 -7.96 11.40 -21.01
N SER A 322 -7.42 10.22 -21.36
CA SER A 322 -8.21 8.99 -21.54
C SER A 322 -8.42 8.18 -20.26
N SER A 323 -7.66 8.48 -19.21
CA SER A 323 -7.84 7.83 -17.90
C SER A 323 -7.77 8.78 -16.73
N VAL A 324 -8.45 8.37 -15.67
CA VAL A 324 -8.40 8.95 -14.35
C VAL A 324 -8.36 7.82 -13.31
N ALA A 325 -7.55 7.98 -12.28
CA ALA A 325 -7.45 7.12 -11.11
C ALA A 325 -7.32 7.99 -9.84
N ALA A 326 -7.83 7.51 -8.71
CA ALA A 326 -7.67 8.17 -7.42
C ALA A 326 -6.77 7.32 -6.52
N ALA A 327 -5.77 7.95 -5.93
CA ALA A 327 -4.95 7.37 -4.87
C ALA A 327 -5.65 7.52 -3.51
N ALA A 328 -5.22 6.71 -2.53
CA ALA A 328 -5.78 6.72 -1.17
C ALA A 328 -5.61 8.08 -0.47
N ASP A 329 -4.53 8.80 -0.79
CA ASP A 329 -4.24 10.13 -0.25
C ASP A 329 -5.05 11.27 -0.93
N GLY A 330 -5.97 10.94 -1.83
CA GLY A 330 -6.79 11.88 -2.58
C GLY A 330 -6.14 12.45 -3.84
N THR A 331 -4.92 12.01 -4.21
CA THR A 331 -4.29 12.40 -5.47
C THR A 331 -5.05 11.82 -6.66
N ILE A 332 -5.33 12.65 -7.67
CA ILE A 332 -5.93 12.20 -8.93
C ILE A 332 -4.85 12.03 -9.99
N VAL A 333 -4.65 10.81 -10.48
CA VAL A 333 -3.71 10.49 -11.56
C VAL A 333 -4.45 10.46 -12.89
N ILE A 334 -3.86 11.06 -13.92
CA ILE A 334 -4.47 11.28 -15.23
C ILE A 334 -3.51 10.80 -16.31
N ALA A 335 -3.96 9.97 -17.24
CA ALA A 335 -3.22 9.77 -18.48
C ALA A 335 -3.61 10.87 -19.48
N ASP A 336 -2.71 11.82 -19.69
CA ASP A 336 -2.85 12.95 -20.60
C ASP A 336 -2.32 12.56 -21.98
N THR A 337 -3.13 11.74 -22.66
CA THR A 337 -2.69 10.79 -23.69
C THR A 337 -1.97 11.45 -24.85
N TYR A 338 -2.57 12.45 -25.48
CA TYR A 338 -1.94 13.08 -26.65
C TYR A 338 -0.88 14.11 -26.29
N SER A 339 -0.71 14.42 -25.01
CA SER A 339 0.44 15.17 -24.51
C SER A 339 1.61 14.28 -24.11
N HIS A 340 1.46 12.95 -24.17
CA HIS A 340 2.50 11.98 -23.81
C HIS A 340 2.88 12.03 -22.33
N LEU A 341 1.95 12.42 -21.46
CA LEU A 341 2.18 12.61 -20.03
C LEU A 341 1.27 11.74 -19.18
N VAL A 342 1.77 11.40 -17.99
CA VAL A 342 0.94 11.04 -16.85
C VAL A 342 1.00 12.21 -15.88
N ARG A 343 -0.16 12.77 -15.53
CA ARG A 343 -0.29 13.93 -14.65
C ARG A 343 -0.86 13.49 -13.30
N ALA A 344 -0.57 14.26 -12.26
CA ALA A 344 -1.17 14.10 -10.95
C ALA A 344 -1.74 15.43 -10.47
N VAL A 345 -2.92 15.39 -9.87
CA VAL A 345 -3.60 16.53 -9.26
C VAL A 345 -3.70 16.29 -7.76
N LYS A 346 -3.08 17.16 -6.98
CA LYS A 346 -3.13 17.12 -5.51
C LYS A 346 -3.39 18.52 -5.00
N ASN A 347 -4.31 18.66 -4.05
CA ASN A 347 -4.73 19.96 -3.50
C ASN A 347 -5.11 20.98 -4.59
N GLY A 348 -5.73 20.52 -5.68
CA GLY A 348 -6.15 21.36 -6.80
C GLY A 348 -5.02 21.84 -7.72
N VAL A 349 -3.77 21.41 -7.52
CA VAL A 349 -2.62 21.74 -8.37
C VAL A 349 -2.23 20.54 -9.22
N ILE A 350 -2.03 20.74 -10.52
CA ILE A 350 -1.59 19.70 -11.45
C ILE A 350 -0.06 19.73 -11.64
N HIS A 351 0.56 18.55 -11.66
CA HIS A 351 1.97 18.36 -11.97
C HIS A 351 2.17 17.12 -12.84
N THR A 352 3.35 16.99 -13.43
CA THR A 352 3.76 15.84 -14.24
C THR A 352 4.36 14.76 -13.34
N LEU A 353 3.79 13.56 -13.42
CA LEU A 353 4.29 12.38 -12.72
C LEU A 353 5.28 11.58 -13.59
N ALA A 354 4.97 11.46 -14.89
CA ALA A 354 5.81 10.76 -15.85
C ALA A 354 5.59 11.30 -17.26
N GLY A 355 6.59 11.13 -18.13
CA GLY A 355 6.52 11.57 -19.52
C GLY A 355 7.19 12.92 -19.76
N THR A 356 7.59 13.15 -21.01
CA THR A 356 8.05 14.44 -21.52
C THR A 356 7.03 14.95 -22.54
N ALA A 357 6.53 16.17 -22.33
CA ALA A 357 5.47 16.74 -23.14
C ALA A 357 5.83 16.76 -24.63
N ASP A 358 4.92 16.27 -25.46
CA ASP A 358 5.00 16.34 -26.93
C ASP A 358 6.29 15.72 -27.52
N SER A 359 6.94 14.83 -26.77
CA SER A 359 8.17 14.12 -27.17
C SER A 359 7.99 12.60 -27.01
N PRO A 360 7.32 11.94 -27.97
CA PRO A 360 7.11 10.50 -27.93
C PRO A 360 8.42 9.73 -28.05
N CYS A 361 8.43 8.48 -27.59
CA CYS A 361 9.59 7.62 -27.77
C CYS A 361 9.94 7.50 -29.28
N PRO A 362 11.21 7.73 -29.66
CA PRO A 362 11.62 7.75 -31.07
C PRO A 362 11.61 6.35 -31.71
N SER A 363 11.60 5.28 -30.91
CA SER A 363 11.58 3.91 -31.41
C SER A 363 11.10 2.92 -30.36
N ALA A 364 10.24 2.01 -30.79
CA ALA A 364 9.73 0.89 -30.02
C ALA A 364 10.81 0.01 -29.36
N VAL A 365 12.03 -0.05 -29.90
CA VAL A 365 13.13 -0.87 -29.30
C VAL A 365 14.03 -0.09 -28.35
N SER A 366 13.83 1.23 -28.21
CA SER A 366 14.55 2.05 -27.23
C SER A 366 14.02 1.80 -25.81
N ALA A 367 14.85 2.04 -24.80
CA ALA A 367 14.41 2.04 -23.39
C ALA A 367 13.43 3.18 -23.09
N CYS A 368 13.40 4.25 -23.91
CA CYS A 368 12.53 5.42 -23.74
C CYS A 368 12.58 6.04 -22.32
N GLY A 369 13.72 5.98 -21.64
CA GLY A 369 13.90 6.48 -20.28
C GLY A 369 13.70 5.44 -19.16
N ASP A 370 13.45 4.18 -19.48
CA ASP A 370 13.37 3.10 -18.49
C ASP A 370 14.64 3.00 -17.64
N GLY A 371 14.46 2.76 -16.34
CA GLY A 371 15.51 2.80 -15.34
C GLY A 371 15.89 4.23 -14.91
N GLY A 372 15.43 5.27 -15.61
CA GLY A 372 15.63 6.67 -15.25
C GLY A 372 14.49 7.26 -14.41
N ALA A 373 14.54 8.59 -14.22
CA ALA A 373 13.44 9.35 -13.65
C ALA A 373 12.22 9.31 -14.58
N ALA A 374 11.02 9.11 -14.02
CA ALA A 374 9.78 9.00 -14.79
C ALA A 374 9.45 10.29 -15.55
N THR A 375 9.76 11.45 -14.98
CA THR A 375 9.60 12.78 -15.60
C THR A 375 10.52 13.03 -16.80
N SER A 376 11.56 12.20 -16.97
CA SER A 376 12.47 12.24 -18.13
C SER A 376 12.18 11.15 -19.16
N ALA A 377 11.20 10.29 -18.91
CA ALA A 377 10.85 9.21 -19.81
C ALA A 377 10.00 9.72 -20.98
N GLN A 378 10.16 9.12 -22.15
CA GLN A 378 9.43 9.47 -23.34
C GLN A 378 8.29 8.47 -23.52
N LEU A 379 7.11 8.76 -22.97
CA LEU A 379 5.91 7.94 -23.15
C LEU A 379 5.31 8.16 -24.54
N ASN A 380 4.52 7.22 -25.01
CA ASN A 380 3.91 7.28 -26.33
C ASN A 380 2.41 6.98 -26.26
N MET A 381 1.63 8.05 -26.15
CA MET A 381 0.17 7.98 -25.99
C MET A 381 -0.24 7.08 -24.81
N PRO A 382 0.18 7.36 -23.56
CA PRO A 382 -0.26 6.57 -22.43
C PRO A 382 -1.80 6.64 -22.34
N PHE A 383 -2.46 5.48 -22.43
CA PHE A 383 -3.93 5.40 -22.48
C PHE A 383 -4.54 5.09 -21.11
N ASP A 384 -3.75 4.53 -20.20
CA ASP A 384 -4.19 4.33 -18.82
C ASP A 384 -3.04 4.57 -17.85
N ALA A 385 -3.38 5.17 -16.70
CA ALA A 385 -2.52 5.32 -15.55
C ALA A 385 -3.32 4.90 -14.31
N SER A 386 -3.14 3.66 -13.86
CA SER A 386 -3.85 3.12 -12.71
C SER A 386 -2.96 3.14 -11.47
N VAL A 387 -3.56 3.40 -10.31
CA VAL A 387 -2.84 3.39 -9.03
C VAL A 387 -3.02 2.03 -8.37
N THR A 388 -1.92 1.39 -8.00
CA THR A 388 -1.93 0.13 -7.27
C THR A 388 -2.17 0.39 -5.77
N PRO A 389 -2.61 -0.61 -4.98
CA PRO A 389 -2.82 -0.43 -3.54
C PRO A 389 -1.58 0.06 -2.77
N ASP A 390 -0.38 -0.28 -3.26
CA ASP A 390 0.94 0.14 -2.77
C ASP A 390 1.45 1.44 -3.40
N GLY A 391 0.60 2.19 -4.10
CA GLY A 391 0.88 3.57 -4.54
C GLY A 391 1.73 3.70 -5.80
N TYR A 392 2.09 2.58 -6.45
CA TYR A 392 2.69 2.62 -7.79
C TYR A 392 1.67 3.06 -8.82
N VAL A 393 2.17 3.65 -9.92
CA VAL A 393 1.34 3.90 -11.11
C VAL A 393 1.70 2.93 -12.21
N LEU A 394 0.75 2.10 -12.62
CA LEU A 394 0.85 1.29 -13.82
C LEU A 394 0.40 2.13 -15.01
N VAL A 395 1.28 2.26 -16.00
CA VAL A 395 1.06 3.02 -17.22
C VAL A 395 0.90 2.05 -18.38
N ALA A 396 -0.25 2.07 -19.03
CA ALA A 396 -0.46 1.41 -20.32
C ALA A 396 0.06 2.33 -21.42
N ASP A 397 1.32 2.13 -21.79
CA ASP A 397 2.03 2.93 -22.78
C ASP A 397 1.70 2.42 -24.19
N TRP A 398 0.51 2.83 -24.64
CA TRP A 398 -0.28 2.16 -25.67
C TRP A 398 0.46 2.01 -27.01
N ARG A 399 1.07 3.09 -27.53
CA ARG A 399 1.81 3.03 -28.81
C ARG A 399 3.19 2.40 -28.69
N ASP A 400 3.74 2.37 -27.48
CA ASP A 400 5.00 1.69 -27.19
C ASP A 400 4.78 0.22 -26.84
N ASN A 401 3.56 -0.32 -26.91
CA ASN A 401 3.26 -1.74 -26.66
C ASN A 401 3.83 -2.26 -25.33
N ARG A 402 3.80 -1.42 -24.28
CA ARG A 402 4.39 -1.70 -22.98
C ARG A 402 3.41 -1.40 -21.84
N ILE A 403 3.53 -2.19 -20.78
CA ILE A 403 3.06 -1.78 -19.45
C ILE A 403 4.30 -1.34 -18.66
N ARG A 404 4.27 -0.10 -18.18
CA ARG A 404 5.33 0.47 -17.35
C ARG A 404 4.84 0.68 -15.92
N ARG A 405 5.77 0.67 -14.98
CA ARG A 405 5.51 1.01 -13.57
C ARG A 405 6.31 2.25 -13.21
N VAL A 406 5.65 3.25 -12.65
CA VAL A 406 6.26 4.41 -12.02
C VAL A 406 6.31 4.16 -10.52
N ASN A 407 7.53 4.17 -9.98
CA ASN A 407 7.80 4.13 -8.55
C ASN A 407 7.60 5.52 -7.95
N SER A 408 6.35 5.97 -7.90
CA SER A 408 5.97 7.22 -7.26
C SER A 408 5.47 6.93 -5.85
N SER A 409 5.87 7.73 -4.86
CA SER A 409 5.29 7.69 -3.52
C SER A 409 3.91 8.38 -3.51
N LEU A 410 2.96 7.91 -4.34
CA LEU A 410 1.58 8.39 -4.35
C LEU A 410 0.74 7.80 -3.21
N GLY A 411 1.38 7.63 -2.04
CA GLY A 411 0.69 7.38 -0.78
C GLY A 411 0.10 5.99 -0.59
N GLY A 412 0.66 4.93 -1.18
CA GLY A 412 0.38 3.58 -0.74
C GLY A 412 1.49 3.08 0.18
N SER A 413 1.20 2.88 1.46
CA SER A 413 2.11 2.18 2.36
C SER A 413 2.21 0.70 1.91
N PRO A 414 3.39 0.07 1.93
CA PRO A 414 3.57 -1.25 1.36
C PRO A 414 2.70 -2.28 2.10
N THR A 415 2.07 -3.18 1.36
CA THR A 415 1.22 -4.25 1.92
C THR A 415 1.98 -5.57 2.00
N VAL A 416 1.56 -6.48 2.87
CA VAL A 416 2.19 -7.77 3.11
C VAL A 416 1.14 -8.86 3.25
N ALA A 417 1.39 -10.01 2.62
CA ALA A 417 0.56 -11.20 2.72
C ALA A 417 1.41 -12.48 2.69
N VAL A 418 0.88 -13.56 3.23
CA VAL A 418 1.41 -14.91 3.09
C VAL A 418 0.98 -15.49 1.74
N ASN A 419 1.94 -16.06 1.02
CA ASN A 419 1.72 -16.85 -0.20
C ASN A 419 2.54 -18.14 -0.10
N GLY A 420 1.88 -19.23 0.30
CA GLY A 420 2.54 -20.48 0.65
C GLY A 420 3.55 -20.27 1.78
N ARG A 421 4.81 -20.66 1.55
CA ARG A 421 5.89 -20.54 2.53
C ARG A 421 6.61 -19.18 2.55
N ARG A 422 6.08 -18.16 1.88
CA ARG A 422 6.73 -16.85 1.72
C ARG A 422 5.81 -15.70 2.08
N LEU A 423 6.40 -14.59 2.50
CA LEU A 423 5.73 -13.29 2.51
C LEU A 423 5.87 -12.64 1.13
N VAL A 424 4.83 -11.93 0.70
CA VAL A 424 4.80 -11.18 -0.55
C VAL A 424 4.19 -9.80 -0.35
N ASN A 425 4.59 -8.83 -1.18
CA ASN A 425 3.99 -7.51 -1.19
C ASN A 425 2.70 -7.45 -2.04
N GLY A 426 2.06 -6.28 -2.12
CA GLY A 426 0.88 -6.04 -2.96
C GLY A 426 1.07 -6.29 -4.46
N ALA A 427 2.33 -6.33 -4.93
CA ALA A 427 2.72 -6.69 -6.29
C ALA A 427 3.13 -8.17 -6.42
N GLY A 428 2.88 -9.00 -5.38
CA GLY A 428 3.17 -10.43 -5.38
C GLY A 428 4.66 -10.78 -5.26
N GLN A 429 5.54 -9.79 -5.06
CA GLN A 429 6.98 -9.99 -4.96
C GLN A 429 7.35 -10.49 -3.57
N PRO A 430 8.31 -11.43 -3.42
CA PRO A 430 8.76 -11.88 -2.12
C PRO A 430 9.20 -10.71 -1.24
N VAL A 431 8.89 -10.78 0.04
CA VAL A 431 9.25 -9.79 1.07
C VAL A 431 10.08 -10.47 2.14
N GLN A 432 11.21 -9.85 2.48
CA GLN A 432 11.92 -10.15 3.73
C GLN A 432 11.68 -9.02 4.74
N LEU A 433 11.08 -9.34 5.88
CA LEU A 433 10.97 -8.41 7.00
C LEU A 433 12.36 -8.19 7.59
N ARG A 434 12.83 -6.95 7.61
CA ARG A 434 14.18 -6.59 8.09
C ARG A 434 14.05 -5.36 8.97
N GLY A 435 14.31 -5.48 10.26
CA GLY A 435 14.24 -4.30 11.10
C GLY A 435 14.39 -4.59 12.57
N THR A 436 13.52 -3.99 13.37
CA THR A 436 13.75 -3.89 14.81
C THR A 436 12.47 -3.95 15.63
N ASN A 437 12.63 -4.30 16.88
CA ASN A 437 11.62 -4.10 17.91
C ASN A 437 11.71 -2.69 18.49
N ARG A 438 10.57 -2.14 18.91
CA ARG A 438 10.46 -0.85 19.56
C ARG A 438 9.57 -1.02 20.78
N ALA A 439 10.21 -1.19 21.93
CA ALA A 439 9.54 -1.31 23.22
C ALA A 439 9.08 0.07 23.68
N ILE A 440 7.80 0.41 23.50
CA ILE A 440 7.38 1.82 23.59
C ILE A 440 6.06 2.06 24.30
N TYR A 441 5.06 1.16 24.20
CA TYR A 441 3.75 1.38 24.83
C TYR A 441 3.39 0.30 25.87
N GLU A 442 4.34 -0.57 26.23
CA GLU A 442 4.09 -1.67 27.16
C GLU A 442 4.08 -1.25 28.64
N SER A 443 4.92 -0.28 29.03
CA SER A 443 5.27 -0.07 30.44
C SER A 443 4.89 1.31 30.99
N ARG A 444 5.13 2.39 30.22
CA ARG A 444 4.99 3.75 30.76
C ARG A 444 3.56 4.12 31.12
N CYS A 445 2.59 3.54 30.42
CA CYS A 445 1.17 3.72 30.70
C CYS A 445 0.74 3.21 32.09
N ILE A 446 1.58 2.42 32.77
CA ILE A 446 1.34 1.92 34.13
C ILE A 446 1.63 3.00 35.19
N TYR A 447 2.67 3.81 34.97
CA TYR A 447 3.26 4.63 36.04
C TYR A 447 3.13 6.14 35.81
N ASP A 448 2.91 6.59 34.58
CA ASP A 448 3.01 8.00 34.20
C ASP A 448 1.69 8.54 33.64
N ASN A 449 1.11 9.51 34.35
CA ASN A 449 -0.09 10.23 33.93
C ASN A 449 0.20 11.30 32.86
N SER A 450 1.47 11.53 32.52
CA SER A 450 1.92 12.60 31.61
C SER A 450 2.20 12.13 30.17
N GLY A 451 2.12 10.82 29.90
CA GLY A 451 2.26 10.28 28.54
C GLY A 451 2.59 8.78 28.50
N PHE A 452 2.66 8.24 27.28
CA PHE A 452 2.74 6.79 27.02
C PHE A 452 4.05 6.25 26.40
N PRO A 453 5.00 7.04 25.84
CA PRO A 453 6.11 6.44 25.11
C PRO A 453 7.40 6.29 25.94
N ASP A 454 8.06 5.14 25.85
CA ASP A 454 9.41 4.88 26.40
C ASP A 454 10.55 5.45 25.52
N GLY A 455 10.40 6.69 25.08
CA GLY A 455 11.31 7.43 24.20
C GLY A 455 10.55 8.28 23.18
N PRO A 456 11.23 8.90 22.19
CA PRO A 456 10.53 9.57 21.10
C PRO A 456 9.81 8.55 20.20
N ASP A 457 8.61 8.93 19.77
CA ASP A 457 7.76 8.31 18.74
C ASP A 457 7.48 9.32 17.60
N ASP A 458 8.40 10.26 17.40
CA ASP A 458 8.28 11.33 16.41
C ASP A 458 8.97 11.01 15.08
N GLN A 459 8.77 11.88 14.08
CA GLN A 459 9.35 11.74 12.74
C GLN A 459 10.88 11.63 12.76
N ALA A 460 11.56 12.25 13.72
CA ALA A 460 13.02 12.18 13.81
C ALA A 460 13.47 10.76 14.19
N SER A 461 12.74 10.10 15.11
CA SER A 461 12.99 8.71 15.48
C SER A 461 12.81 7.73 14.31
N VAL A 462 11.79 7.92 13.47
CA VAL A 462 11.54 7.11 12.27
C VAL A 462 12.59 7.39 11.20
N THR A 463 12.93 8.67 10.99
CA THR A 463 13.97 9.08 10.03
C THR A 463 15.32 8.45 10.36
N ALA A 464 15.64 8.25 11.64
CA ALA A 464 16.89 7.61 12.07
C ALA A 464 16.98 6.12 11.68
N MET A 465 15.85 5.45 11.42
CA MET A 465 15.81 4.04 10.99
C MET A 465 16.08 3.88 9.49
N LEU A 466 15.72 4.87 8.66
CA LEU A 466 15.81 4.81 7.19
C LEU A 466 17.24 4.56 6.65
N PRO A 467 18.32 5.17 7.22
CA PRO A 467 19.68 4.88 6.78
C PRO A 467 20.09 3.42 6.94
N TRP A 468 19.52 2.70 7.92
CA TRP A 468 19.79 1.28 8.16
C TRP A 468 19.06 0.36 7.18
N LYS A 469 18.25 0.91 6.25
CA LYS A 469 17.49 0.14 5.24
C LYS A 469 16.52 -0.87 5.85
N MET A 470 16.02 -0.57 7.04
CA MET A 470 14.95 -1.31 7.68
C MET A 470 13.65 -1.17 6.88
N THR A 471 12.84 -2.23 6.92
CA THR A 471 11.53 -2.33 6.29
C THR A 471 10.42 -2.64 7.29
N THR A 472 10.76 -2.95 8.55
CA THR A 472 9.77 -3.41 9.55
C THR A 472 10.07 -2.91 10.94
N VAL A 473 9.04 -2.49 11.68
CA VAL A 473 9.14 -2.19 13.12
C VAL A 473 8.07 -2.98 13.87
N ARG A 474 8.48 -3.71 14.91
CA ARG A 474 7.57 -4.39 15.84
C ARG A 474 7.37 -3.53 17.07
N ILE A 475 6.14 -3.13 17.38
CA ILE A 475 5.80 -2.24 18.49
C ILE A 475 5.07 -3.00 19.58
N THR A 476 5.45 -2.75 20.82
CA THR A 476 4.93 -3.46 21.99
C THR A 476 3.74 -2.73 22.61
N LEU A 477 2.66 -3.45 22.90
CA LEU A 477 1.43 -2.92 23.47
C LEU A 477 1.10 -3.55 24.83
N ASN A 478 0.25 -2.85 25.59
CA ASN A 478 -0.26 -3.28 26.88
C ASN A 478 -1.79 -3.44 26.80
N GLU A 479 -2.27 -4.60 27.26
CA GLU A 479 -3.69 -4.96 27.23
C GLU A 479 -4.57 -4.00 28.02
N ASP A 480 -4.33 -3.83 29.32
CA ASP A 480 -5.18 -3.01 30.17
C ASP A 480 -5.14 -1.54 29.72
N CYS A 481 -3.97 -1.04 29.29
CA CYS A 481 -3.85 0.32 28.77
C CYS A 481 -4.64 0.51 27.48
N TRP A 482 -4.64 -0.49 26.60
CA TRP A 482 -5.43 -0.46 25.39
C TRP A 482 -6.93 -0.56 25.69
N LEU A 483 -7.35 -1.45 26.58
CA LEU A 483 -8.76 -1.70 26.90
C LEU A 483 -9.36 -0.66 27.84
N GLY A 484 -8.55 0.01 28.65
CA GLY A 484 -9.01 0.95 29.67
C GLY A 484 -9.55 0.29 30.93
N ILE A 485 -8.93 -0.81 31.34
CA ILE A 485 -9.39 -1.66 32.45
C ILE A 485 -8.36 -1.70 33.59
N ASN A 486 -8.75 -2.25 34.74
CA ASN A 486 -7.89 -2.43 35.92
C ASN A 486 -7.17 -1.16 36.41
N GLY A 487 -7.68 0.03 36.06
CA GLY A 487 -7.10 1.32 36.42
C GLY A 487 -5.95 1.78 35.51
N LEU A 488 -5.74 1.11 34.38
CA LEU A 488 -4.80 1.51 33.34
C LEU A 488 -5.52 2.06 32.09
N PRO A 489 -4.89 2.99 31.35
CA PRO A 489 -3.62 3.64 31.66
C PRO A 489 -3.74 4.54 32.90
N ALA A 490 -2.64 4.75 33.61
CA ALA A 490 -2.61 5.63 34.78
C ALA A 490 -3.11 7.05 34.40
N GLY A 491 -4.14 7.52 35.10
CA GLY A 491 -4.83 8.77 34.77
C GLY A 491 -6.06 8.63 33.85
N GLY A 492 -6.32 7.42 33.33
CA GLY A 492 -7.56 7.05 32.64
C GLY A 492 -7.69 7.49 31.18
N ASP A 493 -6.61 7.96 30.55
CA ASP A 493 -6.62 8.43 29.16
C ASP A 493 -6.45 7.30 28.13
N VAL A 494 -7.46 6.44 28.04
CA VAL A 494 -7.52 5.30 27.10
C VAL A 494 -7.47 5.76 25.64
N THR A 495 -8.20 6.84 25.34
CA THR A 495 -8.26 7.41 23.99
C THR A 495 -6.89 7.97 23.58
N GLY A 496 -6.21 8.67 24.49
CA GLY A 496 -4.85 9.15 24.26
C GLY A 496 -3.86 8.02 24.00
N TYR A 497 -3.93 6.92 24.75
CA TYR A 497 -3.09 5.74 24.51
C TYR A 497 -3.29 5.18 23.10
N ARG A 498 -4.55 4.89 22.71
CA ARG A 498 -4.87 4.36 21.37
C ARG A 498 -4.48 5.32 20.25
N ASN A 499 -4.69 6.62 20.45
CA ASN A 499 -4.32 7.65 19.47
C ASN A 499 -2.80 7.76 19.32
N ALA A 500 -2.03 7.64 20.41
CA ALA A 500 -0.57 7.66 20.34
C ALA A 500 -0.05 6.44 19.55
N VAL A 501 -0.56 5.24 19.85
CA VAL A 501 -0.23 4.02 19.10
C VAL A 501 -0.56 4.20 17.62
N ALA A 502 -1.79 4.62 17.29
CA ALA A 502 -2.22 4.82 15.91
C ALA A 502 -1.37 5.88 15.19
N ALA A 503 -1.03 6.99 15.84
CA ALA A 503 -0.21 8.04 15.27
C ALA A 503 1.22 7.56 14.96
N TYR A 504 1.82 6.74 15.83
CA TYR A 504 3.15 6.18 15.59
C TYR A 504 3.13 5.11 14.50
N VAL A 505 2.09 4.27 14.47
CA VAL A 505 1.85 3.35 13.34
C VAL A 505 1.76 4.16 12.05
N ASP A 506 0.88 5.17 11.97
CA ASP A 506 0.72 6.00 10.77
C ASP A 506 2.05 6.64 10.33
N LEU A 507 2.85 7.13 11.28
CA LEU A 507 4.16 7.70 11.02
C LEU A 507 5.12 6.68 10.34
N LEU A 508 5.24 5.48 10.92
CA LEU A 508 6.03 4.39 10.35
C LEU A 508 5.50 3.97 8.96
N ARG A 509 4.17 3.88 8.82
CA ARG A 509 3.51 3.49 7.58
C ARG A 509 3.70 4.53 6.47
N ASN A 510 3.70 5.81 6.81
CA ASN A 510 3.97 6.91 5.87
C ASN A 510 5.39 6.86 5.28
N ASP A 511 6.35 6.34 6.04
CA ASP A 511 7.74 6.15 5.58
C ASP A 511 8.01 4.74 5.00
N GLY A 512 6.96 3.95 4.79
CA GLY A 512 7.05 2.68 4.07
C GLY A 512 7.49 1.48 4.91
N PHE A 513 7.40 1.56 6.24
CA PHE A 513 7.65 0.40 7.11
C PHE A 513 6.42 -0.51 7.17
N TYR A 514 6.60 -1.83 7.14
CA TYR A 514 5.62 -2.75 7.73
C TYR A 514 5.63 -2.58 9.25
N VAL A 515 4.47 -2.73 9.90
CA VAL A 515 4.38 -2.61 11.36
C VAL A 515 3.81 -3.89 11.94
N VAL A 516 4.55 -4.51 12.87
CA VAL A 516 4.05 -5.62 13.67
C VAL A 516 3.49 -5.04 14.97
N VAL A 517 2.19 -5.16 15.20
CA VAL A 517 1.57 -4.75 16.46
C VAL A 517 1.42 -5.97 17.35
N GLU A 518 1.84 -5.85 18.60
CA GLU A 518 2.12 -7.00 19.44
C GLU A 518 1.59 -6.84 20.86
N ALA A 519 0.98 -7.91 21.40
CA ALA A 519 0.53 -7.95 22.79
C ALA A 519 1.68 -8.37 23.72
N HIS A 520 2.27 -7.37 24.37
CA HIS A 520 3.47 -7.54 25.19
C HIS A 520 3.14 -7.89 26.63
N VAL A 521 2.22 -7.14 27.23
CA VAL A 521 1.90 -7.22 28.65
C VAL A 521 0.40 -7.38 28.85
N SER A 522 0.02 -8.40 29.61
CA SER A 522 -1.37 -8.77 29.94
C SER A 522 -1.48 -9.17 31.41
N ALA A 523 -2.70 -9.20 31.94
CA ALA A 523 -2.96 -9.65 33.31
C ALA A 523 -4.37 -10.23 33.49
N PRO A 524 -4.51 -11.36 34.21
CA PRO A 524 -5.80 -11.97 34.42
C PRO A 524 -6.67 -11.22 35.45
N GLY A 525 -7.98 -11.23 35.23
CA GLY A 525 -8.96 -10.75 36.20
C GLY A 525 -8.79 -9.27 36.54
N VAL A 526 -8.51 -8.99 37.82
CA VAL A 526 -8.45 -7.61 38.34
C VAL A 526 -7.02 -7.11 38.53
N PHE A 527 -6.03 -7.91 38.16
CA PHE A 527 -4.63 -7.51 38.26
C PHE A 527 -4.31 -6.47 37.19
N GLN A 528 -3.37 -5.59 37.49
CA GLN A 528 -2.84 -4.64 36.51
C GLN A 528 -1.76 -5.34 35.68
N SER A 529 -1.83 -5.18 34.36
CA SER A 529 -0.84 -5.65 33.38
C SER A 529 0.49 -4.89 33.53
N THR A 530 1.29 -5.25 34.54
CA THR A 530 2.57 -4.59 34.86
C THR A 530 3.83 -5.33 34.42
N GLN A 531 3.70 -6.59 34.03
CA GLN A 531 4.79 -7.47 33.58
C GLN A 531 4.26 -8.60 32.71
N ILE A 532 5.13 -9.23 31.92
CA ILE A 532 4.77 -10.37 31.07
C ILE A 532 4.28 -11.54 31.95
N ASP A 533 3.08 -12.06 31.68
CA ASP A 533 2.58 -13.32 32.25
C ASP A 533 2.88 -14.48 31.29
N TYR A 534 2.73 -15.73 31.74
CA TYR A 534 3.17 -16.90 30.97
C TYR A 534 2.35 -17.20 29.73
N MET A 535 1.10 -16.74 29.71
CA MET A 535 0.15 -16.83 28.59
C MET A 535 -0.85 -15.67 28.73
N PRO A 536 -1.46 -15.21 27.62
CA PRO A 536 -2.56 -14.25 27.69
C PRO A 536 -3.74 -14.82 28.46
N ASP A 537 -4.48 -13.98 29.17
CA ASP A 537 -5.70 -14.37 29.87
C ASP A 537 -6.91 -14.49 28.92
N ALA A 538 -7.84 -15.37 29.28
CA ALA A 538 -9.03 -15.66 28.48
C ALA A 538 -10.15 -14.62 28.64
N ASP A 539 -10.11 -13.81 29.70
CA ASP A 539 -11.16 -12.85 30.03
C ASP A 539 -11.04 -11.53 29.26
N HIS A 540 -9.84 -11.04 28.93
CA HIS A 540 -9.64 -9.76 28.27
C HIS A 540 -8.92 -9.86 26.91
N MET A 541 -8.00 -10.80 26.72
CA MET A 541 -7.16 -10.81 25.51
C MET A 541 -7.95 -10.99 24.20
N PRO A 542 -9.04 -11.78 24.14
CA PRO A 542 -9.90 -11.81 22.96
C PRO A 542 -10.54 -10.45 22.63
N ASP A 543 -10.91 -9.65 23.64
CA ASP A 543 -11.46 -8.30 23.43
C ASP A 543 -10.38 -7.30 23.02
N PHE A 544 -9.17 -7.43 23.58
CA PHE A 544 -7.99 -6.68 23.12
C PHE A 544 -7.78 -6.90 21.61
N TRP A 545 -7.70 -8.16 21.17
CA TRP A 545 -7.43 -8.46 19.76
C TRP A 545 -8.59 -8.09 18.83
N ARG A 546 -9.86 -8.18 19.27
CA ARG A 546 -10.98 -7.62 18.50
C ARG A 546 -10.80 -6.11 18.33
N SER A 547 -10.44 -5.39 19.40
CA SER A 547 -10.28 -3.94 19.32
C SER A 547 -9.08 -3.53 18.46
N VAL A 548 -7.92 -4.16 18.63
CA VAL A 548 -6.72 -3.88 17.83
C VAL A 548 -6.96 -4.20 16.35
N ALA A 549 -7.56 -5.36 16.05
CA ALA A 549 -7.89 -5.73 14.67
C ALA A 549 -8.91 -4.77 14.05
N ALA A 550 -9.94 -4.34 14.79
CA ALA A 550 -10.91 -3.36 14.29
C ALA A 550 -10.26 -2.01 13.95
N THR A 551 -9.26 -1.58 14.72
CA THR A 551 -8.48 -0.36 14.47
C THR A 551 -7.64 -0.47 13.19
N PHE A 552 -6.95 -1.60 12.99
CA PHE A 552 -5.92 -1.70 11.96
C PHE A 552 -6.31 -2.53 10.71
N ARG A 553 -7.48 -3.16 10.67
CA ARG A 553 -7.92 -4.06 9.57
C ARG A 553 -7.86 -3.48 8.15
N SER A 554 -7.88 -2.16 7.99
CA SER A 554 -7.81 -1.50 6.68
C SER A 554 -6.38 -1.32 6.16
N ASP A 555 -5.37 -1.40 7.02
CA ASP A 555 -3.97 -1.29 6.62
C ASP A 555 -3.34 -2.69 6.48
N HIS A 556 -3.11 -3.07 5.22
CA HIS A 556 -2.56 -4.37 4.86
C HIS A 556 -1.03 -4.45 4.95
N GLY A 557 -0.33 -3.44 5.49
CA GLY A 557 1.06 -3.60 5.94
C GLY A 557 1.21 -3.75 7.44
N ILE A 558 0.10 -3.92 8.17
CA ILE A 558 0.08 -4.33 9.56
C ILE A 558 0.18 -5.86 9.64
N ILE A 559 0.91 -6.34 10.63
CA ILE A 559 1.03 -7.75 11.01
C ILE A 559 0.63 -7.86 12.48
N PHE A 560 -0.21 -8.83 12.83
CA PHE A 560 -0.65 -9.02 14.22
C PHE A 560 0.21 -10.10 14.89
N ASP A 561 0.91 -9.75 15.98
CA ASP A 561 1.68 -10.69 16.77
C ASP A 561 0.98 -10.97 18.11
N LEU A 562 0.42 -12.18 18.21
CA LEU A 562 -0.61 -12.50 19.19
C LEU A 562 -0.14 -12.42 20.64
N ILE A 563 1.11 -12.83 20.88
CA ILE A 563 1.67 -13.06 22.21
C ILE A 563 3.18 -12.87 22.13
N ASN A 564 3.75 -12.01 22.98
CA ASN A 564 5.20 -11.81 23.00
C ASN A 564 5.97 -13.11 23.19
N GLU A 565 5.76 -13.77 24.32
CA GLU A 565 6.59 -14.88 24.79
C GLU A 565 5.77 -15.80 25.68
N VAL A 566 5.52 -17.02 25.21
CA VAL A 566 4.80 -18.02 26.01
C VAL A 566 5.77 -18.69 26.99
N GLY A 567 5.63 -18.34 28.27
CA GLY A 567 6.47 -18.83 29.36
C GLY A 567 5.97 -20.11 30.02
N MET A 568 5.34 -21.03 29.28
CA MET A 568 4.88 -22.31 29.84
C MET A 568 6.05 -23.27 30.11
N ALA A 569 6.16 -23.75 31.35
CA ALA A 569 7.17 -24.67 31.83
C ALA A 569 6.60 -25.63 32.87
N SER A 570 7.34 -26.68 33.25
CA SER A 570 6.83 -27.72 34.16
C SER A 570 6.46 -27.24 35.58
N TRP A 571 6.86 -26.02 35.97
CA TRP A 571 6.66 -25.47 37.31
C TRP A 571 5.48 -24.49 37.44
N ASN A 572 4.92 -24.00 36.32
CA ASN A 572 3.73 -23.15 36.27
C ASN A 572 2.58 -23.79 35.45
N ASP A 573 2.85 -24.92 34.81
CA ASP A 573 1.90 -25.66 34.00
C ASP A 573 1.49 -26.98 34.68
N PRO A 574 0.20 -27.21 34.99
CA PRO A 574 -0.30 -28.48 35.49
C PRO A 574 -0.25 -29.62 34.45
N HIS A 575 0.12 -29.36 33.18
CA HIS A 575 0.17 -30.36 32.11
C HIS A 575 1.61 -30.92 31.96
N PRO A 576 1.90 -32.13 32.45
CA PRO A 576 3.27 -32.63 32.60
C PRO A 576 3.91 -33.15 31.29
N THR A 577 3.20 -33.08 30.17
CA THR A 577 3.66 -33.65 28.89
C THR A 577 3.72 -32.58 27.80
N PRO A 578 4.67 -32.67 26.84
CA PRO A 578 4.73 -31.75 25.72
C PRO A 578 3.42 -31.66 24.92
N ALA A 579 2.72 -32.78 24.73
CA ALA A 579 1.43 -32.76 24.02
C ALA A 579 0.35 -31.97 24.80
N GLY A 580 0.36 -32.06 26.15
CA GLY A 580 -0.54 -31.28 27.00
C GLY A 580 -0.23 -29.78 26.95
N GLN A 581 1.06 -29.42 26.95
CA GLN A 581 1.54 -28.03 26.82
C GLN A 581 1.09 -27.40 25.49
N TRP A 582 1.34 -28.07 24.37
CA TRP A 582 0.94 -27.59 23.05
C TRP A 582 -0.59 -27.56 22.86
N ALA A 583 -1.32 -28.48 23.50
CA ALA A 583 -2.78 -28.39 23.57
C ALA A 583 -3.23 -27.15 24.36
N CYS A 584 -2.60 -26.85 25.50
CA CYS A 584 -2.87 -25.61 26.25
C CYS A 584 -2.56 -24.36 25.41
N TRP A 585 -1.42 -24.32 24.73
CA TRP A 585 -1.05 -23.22 23.84
C TRP A 585 -2.12 -22.95 22.77
N ARG A 586 -2.62 -24.01 22.12
CA ARG A 586 -3.62 -23.86 21.04
C ARG A 586 -5.01 -23.52 21.57
N ASP A 587 -5.48 -24.27 22.57
CA ASP A 587 -6.89 -24.32 22.97
C ASP A 587 -7.19 -23.51 24.24
N GLY A 588 -6.16 -23.11 24.98
CA GLY A 588 -6.27 -22.49 26.30
C GLY A 588 -6.32 -23.54 27.41
N CYS A 589 -5.95 -23.13 28.62
CA CYS A 589 -6.01 -23.99 29.79
C CYS A 589 -5.98 -23.18 31.10
N THR A 590 -5.67 -23.81 32.23
CA THR A 590 -5.51 -23.12 33.51
C THR A 590 -4.06 -23.20 34.00
N LEU A 591 -3.40 -22.04 34.11
CA LEU A 591 -1.99 -21.90 34.51
C LEU A 591 -1.85 -21.12 35.82
N ASP A 592 -0.71 -21.25 36.48
CA ASP A 592 -0.33 -20.29 37.54
C ASP A 592 0.05 -18.95 36.89
N SER A 593 -0.31 -17.84 37.51
CA SER A 593 0.00 -16.48 37.04
C SER A 593 1.23 -15.92 37.77
N VAL A 594 2.02 -15.08 37.08
CA VAL A 594 3.06 -14.26 37.72
C VAL A 594 2.51 -13.30 38.78
N TYR A 595 1.22 -12.94 38.70
CA TYR A 595 0.52 -12.09 39.67
C TYR A 595 0.01 -12.87 40.89
N GLY A 596 0.12 -14.19 40.85
CA GLY A 596 -0.30 -15.11 41.90
C GLY A 596 -1.68 -15.72 41.66
N GLY A 597 -1.83 -16.98 42.10
CA GLY A 597 -3.04 -17.76 41.85
C GLY A 597 -3.06 -18.37 40.45
N ARG A 598 -4.21 -18.95 40.09
CA ARG A 598 -4.42 -19.61 38.79
C ARG A 598 -5.41 -18.85 37.95
N PHE A 599 -5.17 -18.78 36.65
CA PHE A 599 -6.02 -18.09 35.69
C PHE A 599 -6.34 -18.97 34.47
N ALA A 600 -7.42 -18.63 33.77
CA ALA A 600 -7.74 -19.24 32.49
C ALA A 600 -6.96 -18.52 31.39
N ALA A 601 -6.09 -19.24 30.69
CA ALA A 601 -5.30 -18.72 29.58
C ALA A 601 -6.09 -18.80 28.26
N ALA A 602 -6.01 -17.75 27.45
CA ALA A 602 -6.54 -17.75 26.08
C ALA A 602 -5.68 -18.64 25.18
N GLY A 603 -6.28 -19.62 24.54
CA GLY A 603 -5.62 -20.38 23.48
C GLY A 603 -5.40 -19.52 22.24
N VAL A 604 -4.29 -19.73 21.53
CA VAL A 604 -3.96 -19.05 20.27
C VAL A 604 -5.10 -19.14 19.25
N GLN A 605 -5.81 -20.27 19.17
CA GLN A 605 -6.96 -20.41 18.27
C GLN A 605 -8.07 -19.39 18.56
N SER A 606 -8.31 -19.07 19.83
CA SER A 606 -9.31 -18.09 20.25
C SER A 606 -8.92 -16.67 19.82
N LEU A 607 -7.63 -16.35 19.85
CA LEU A 607 -7.09 -15.05 19.45
C LEU A 607 -7.11 -14.87 17.93
N VAL A 608 -6.76 -15.91 17.16
CA VAL A 608 -6.96 -15.93 15.70
C VAL A 608 -8.43 -15.67 15.35
N ASN A 609 -9.36 -16.35 16.02
CA ASN A 609 -10.79 -16.14 15.81
C ASN A 609 -11.23 -14.71 16.17
N ALA A 610 -10.67 -14.13 17.24
CA ALA A 610 -10.95 -12.76 17.65
C ALA A 610 -10.57 -11.75 16.55
N ILE A 611 -9.35 -11.85 16.00
CA ILE A 611 -8.90 -11.01 14.88
C ILE A 611 -9.78 -11.21 13.64
N ARG A 612 -9.98 -12.47 13.22
CA ARG A 612 -10.76 -12.77 12.02
C ARG A 612 -12.23 -12.37 12.12
N SER A 613 -12.80 -12.35 13.33
CA SER A 613 -14.17 -11.87 13.56
C SER A 613 -14.39 -10.41 13.16
N GLN A 614 -13.32 -9.62 13.09
CA GLN A 614 -13.37 -8.21 12.68
C GLN A 614 -13.20 -8.01 11.18
N GLY A 615 -13.07 -9.09 10.40
CA GLY A 615 -12.83 -9.04 8.95
C GLY A 615 -11.39 -8.71 8.57
N ALA A 616 -10.46 -8.74 9.53
CA ALA A 616 -9.04 -8.52 9.26
C ALA A 616 -8.45 -9.69 8.47
N THR A 617 -7.76 -9.40 7.36
CA THR A 617 -7.14 -10.41 6.48
C THR A 617 -5.62 -10.38 6.52
N GLN A 618 -5.02 -9.56 7.36
CA GLN A 618 -3.56 -9.43 7.46
C GLN A 618 -2.88 -10.66 8.09
N PRO A 619 -1.56 -10.80 7.92
CA PRO A 619 -0.78 -11.85 8.57
C PRO A 619 -0.86 -11.85 10.09
N ILE A 620 -0.83 -13.06 10.67
CA ILE A 620 -0.82 -13.32 12.10
C ILE A 620 0.44 -14.11 12.45
N VAL A 621 1.19 -13.63 13.43
CA VAL A 621 2.42 -14.26 13.94
C VAL A 621 2.10 -15.21 15.08
N LEU A 622 2.75 -16.38 15.07
CA LEU A 622 2.62 -17.45 16.05
C LEU A 622 3.99 -17.74 16.69
N GLY A 623 4.11 -17.43 17.98
CA GLY A 623 5.21 -17.87 18.83
C GLY A 623 5.08 -19.33 19.28
N GLY A 624 6.17 -19.86 19.81
CA GLY A 624 6.26 -21.21 20.38
C GLY A 624 6.15 -21.24 21.90
N LEU A 625 6.60 -22.33 22.52
CA LEU A 625 6.76 -22.44 23.98
C LEU A 625 8.14 -21.93 24.42
N SER A 626 8.39 -21.95 25.74
CA SER A 626 9.68 -21.60 26.34
C SER A 626 10.18 -20.23 25.87
N TYR A 627 9.34 -19.20 25.99
CA TYR A 627 9.65 -17.84 25.53
C TYR A 627 9.95 -17.82 24.02
N ASN A 628 9.11 -18.51 23.24
CA ASN A 628 9.22 -18.66 21.78
C ASN A 628 10.51 -19.34 21.25
N SER A 629 11.24 -20.06 22.09
CA SER A 629 12.43 -20.83 21.68
C SER A 629 12.12 -22.29 21.30
N ASP A 630 10.96 -22.83 21.69
CA ASP A 630 10.50 -24.16 21.30
C ASP A 630 9.30 -24.07 20.34
N LEU A 631 9.57 -24.34 19.07
CA LEU A 631 8.60 -24.45 17.97
C LEU A 631 8.41 -25.90 17.51
N SER A 632 8.95 -26.88 18.23
CA SER A 632 9.11 -28.27 17.78
C SER A 632 7.79 -28.96 17.39
N GLN A 633 6.66 -28.53 17.95
CA GLN A 633 5.33 -29.07 17.60
C GLN A 633 4.40 -28.04 16.94
N LEU A 634 4.90 -26.85 16.55
CA LEU A 634 4.06 -25.79 15.97
C LEU A 634 3.20 -26.31 14.81
N LEU A 635 3.82 -27.02 13.85
CA LEU A 635 3.11 -27.55 12.68
C LEU A 635 1.99 -28.54 13.02
N ALA A 636 2.13 -29.29 14.12
CA ALA A 636 1.13 -30.26 14.57
C ALA A 636 -0.07 -29.59 15.28
N TYR A 637 0.11 -28.37 15.78
CA TYR A 637 -0.88 -27.64 16.56
C TYR A 637 -1.32 -26.33 15.92
N LEU A 638 -1.02 -26.10 14.64
CA LEU A 638 -1.41 -24.86 13.95
C LEU A 638 -2.90 -24.54 14.17
N PRO A 639 -3.22 -23.28 14.54
CA PRO A 639 -4.61 -22.86 14.57
C PRO A 639 -5.17 -22.85 13.15
N ALA A 640 -6.47 -23.10 13.03
CA ALA A 640 -7.21 -22.87 11.80
C ALA A 640 -7.29 -21.36 11.54
N ASP A 641 -6.70 -20.91 10.43
CA ASP A 641 -6.89 -19.56 9.89
C ASP A 641 -7.57 -19.67 8.52
N PRO A 642 -8.83 -19.21 8.37
CA PRO A 642 -9.53 -19.26 7.09
C PRO A 642 -8.86 -18.40 5.99
N GLN A 643 -7.98 -17.47 6.35
CA GLN A 643 -7.23 -16.65 5.39
C GLN A 643 -5.91 -17.30 4.95
N GLY A 644 -5.42 -18.32 5.68
CA GLY A 644 -4.13 -18.94 5.42
C GLY A 644 -2.95 -17.97 5.55
N GLN A 645 -3.00 -17.06 6.52
CA GLN A 645 -2.07 -15.94 6.69
C GLN A 645 -1.21 -16.08 7.97
N LEU A 646 -0.77 -17.30 8.29
CA LEU A 646 0.02 -17.56 9.49
C LEU A 646 1.53 -17.43 9.23
N ILE A 647 2.26 -16.86 10.18
CA ILE A 647 3.72 -16.73 10.21
C ILE A 647 4.23 -17.40 11.49
N ALA A 648 5.30 -18.20 11.41
CA ALA A 648 5.98 -18.71 12.60
C ALA A 648 7.03 -17.70 13.10
N SER A 649 7.10 -17.47 14.41
CA SER A 649 8.10 -16.61 15.05
C SER A 649 8.92 -17.34 16.10
N ALA A 650 10.24 -17.13 16.05
CA ALA A 650 11.18 -17.55 17.08
C ALA A 650 11.85 -16.35 17.73
N HIS A 651 12.09 -16.45 19.05
CA HIS A 651 12.93 -15.50 19.79
C HIS A 651 14.25 -16.19 20.11
N ILE A 652 15.36 -15.57 19.72
CA ILE A 652 16.68 -16.21 19.76
C ILE A 652 17.70 -15.29 20.43
N TYR A 653 18.30 -15.79 21.51
CA TYR A 653 19.30 -15.13 22.33
C TYR A 653 20.41 -16.09 22.75
N ASP A 654 21.61 -15.58 23.02
CA ASP A 654 22.75 -16.36 23.54
C ASP A 654 22.59 -16.81 25.00
N PHE A 655 21.65 -16.19 25.73
CA PHE A 655 21.29 -16.52 27.12
C PHE A 655 19.97 -17.31 27.26
N GLY A 656 19.33 -17.68 26.15
CA GLY A 656 18.09 -18.47 26.15
C GLY A 656 18.28 -19.97 26.39
N VAL A 657 17.18 -20.68 26.65
CA VAL A 657 17.17 -22.15 26.69
C VAL A 657 17.50 -22.68 25.28
N GLY A 658 18.47 -23.59 25.18
CA GLY A 658 18.83 -24.19 23.89
C GLY A 658 19.71 -23.33 22.97
N ASN A 659 20.62 -22.51 23.53
CA ASN A 659 21.56 -21.61 22.84
C ASN A 659 22.44 -22.20 21.70
N GLY A 660 22.25 -23.46 21.31
CA GLY A 660 22.76 -24.05 20.07
C GLY A 660 21.92 -23.63 18.86
N ILE A 661 22.15 -22.43 18.35
CA ILE A 661 21.41 -21.85 17.21
C ILE A 661 21.42 -22.73 15.95
N ASP A 662 22.53 -23.43 15.66
CA ASP A 662 22.61 -24.38 14.54
C ASP A 662 21.57 -25.52 14.67
N GLY A 663 21.39 -26.03 15.89
CA GLY A 663 20.41 -27.07 16.20
C GLY A 663 18.97 -26.56 16.11
N MET A 664 18.73 -25.29 16.48
CA MET A 664 17.42 -24.66 16.32
C MET A 664 17.05 -24.50 14.85
N PHE A 665 17.98 -24.05 14.01
CA PHE A 665 17.74 -23.94 12.57
C PHE A 665 17.44 -25.31 11.96
N THR A 666 18.34 -26.28 12.13
CA THR A 666 18.20 -27.61 11.52
C THR A 666 17.05 -28.45 12.09
N GLY A 667 16.79 -28.33 13.39
CA GLY A 667 15.81 -29.16 14.09
C GLY A 667 14.38 -28.61 14.08
N GLN A 668 14.21 -27.29 13.94
CA GLN A 668 12.90 -26.65 14.10
C GLN A 668 12.57 -25.71 12.94
N LEU A 669 13.43 -24.72 12.66
CA LEU A 669 13.08 -23.63 11.74
C LEU A 669 13.09 -24.05 10.27
N GLU A 670 14.05 -24.87 9.84
CA GLU A 670 14.12 -25.40 8.47
C GLU A 670 12.86 -26.22 8.10
N PRO A 671 12.41 -27.19 8.93
CA PRO A 671 11.14 -27.88 8.71
C PRO A 671 9.93 -26.95 8.62
N ILE A 672 9.87 -25.91 9.46
CA ILE A 672 8.76 -24.95 9.45
C ILE A 672 8.81 -24.09 8.18
N ALA A 673 9.98 -23.58 7.80
CA ALA A 673 10.20 -22.78 6.60
C ALA A 673 9.88 -23.51 5.29
N ALA A 674 9.78 -24.85 5.32
CA ALA A 674 9.28 -25.62 4.20
C ALA A 674 7.77 -25.43 3.95
N VAL A 675 7.01 -25.01 4.97
CA VAL A 675 5.54 -24.96 4.95
C VAL A 675 4.99 -23.54 5.18
N LEU A 676 5.60 -22.78 6.09
CA LEU A 676 5.16 -21.45 6.51
C LEU A 676 6.27 -20.42 6.33
N PRO A 677 5.94 -19.13 6.18
CA PRO A 677 6.90 -18.06 6.40
C PRO A 677 7.41 -18.09 7.84
N VAL A 678 8.69 -17.79 8.02
CA VAL A 678 9.34 -17.73 9.34
C VAL A 678 9.95 -16.36 9.56
N MET A 679 9.82 -15.83 10.77
CA MET A 679 10.56 -14.67 11.23
C MET A 679 11.27 -14.95 12.55
N LEU A 680 12.41 -14.31 12.75
CA LEU A 680 12.95 -14.11 14.08
C LEU A 680 12.33 -12.83 14.62
N GLY A 681 11.26 -12.98 15.39
CA GLY A 681 10.54 -11.84 16.00
C GLY A 681 11.41 -11.08 16.97
N GLU A 682 12.37 -11.77 17.58
CA GLU A 682 13.46 -11.19 18.34
C GLU A 682 14.76 -11.93 18.06
N LEU A 683 15.82 -11.16 17.78
CA LEU A 683 17.18 -11.65 17.71
C LEU A 683 18.09 -10.66 18.43
N GLY A 684 18.95 -11.17 19.30
CA GLY A 684 20.00 -10.37 19.93
C GLY A 684 20.97 -11.20 20.74
N GLU A 685 21.86 -10.51 21.45
CA GLU A 685 22.78 -11.13 22.40
C GLU A 685 22.91 -10.28 23.67
N GLN A 686 23.28 -10.91 24.79
CA GLN A 686 23.34 -10.28 26.11
C GLN A 686 24.24 -9.05 26.12
N TYR A 687 25.38 -9.19 25.47
CA TYR A 687 26.47 -8.22 25.45
C TYR A 687 26.46 -7.41 24.16
N CYS A 688 25.45 -6.57 24.00
CA CYS A 688 25.22 -5.82 22.76
C CYS A 688 26.34 -4.85 22.37
N ASP A 689 27.27 -4.52 23.28
CA ASP A 689 28.31 -3.51 23.05
C ASP A 689 29.71 -3.88 23.54
N SER A 690 29.86 -5.06 24.15
CA SER A 690 31.17 -5.62 24.52
C SER A 690 31.43 -6.89 23.71
N GLY A 691 32.44 -6.89 22.85
CA GLY A 691 32.83 -8.06 22.05
C GLY A 691 32.69 -7.84 20.55
N SER A 692 32.48 -8.93 19.80
CA SER A 692 32.42 -8.93 18.32
C SER A 692 31.00 -9.06 17.75
N ALA A 693 29.97 -9.10 18.60
CA ALA A 693 28.62 -9.51 18.22
C ALA A 693 28.59 -10.90 17.53
N GLY A 694 29.31 -11.86 18.11
CA GLY A 694 29.62 -13.14 17.47
C GLY A 694 28.40 -14.02 17.28
N TYR A 695 27.49 -14.02 18.27
CA TYR A 695 26.26 -14.80 18.19
C TYR A 695 25.31 -14.26 17.13
N THR A 696 25.06 -12.94 17.14
CA THR A 696 24.23 -12.27 16.12
C THR A 696 24.79 -12.47 14.72
N SER A 697 26.12 -12.34 14.56
CA SER A 697 26.78 -12.56 13.26
C SER A 697 26.59 -13.99 12.74
N HIS A 698 26.70 -15.00 13.62
CA HIS A 698 26.47 -16.39 13.26
C HIS A 698 25.01 -16.65 12.87
N ALA A 699 24.05 -16.11 13.63
CA ALA A 699 22.62 -16.18 13.31
C ALA A 699 22.30 -15.63 11.92
N LEU A 700 22.80 -14.43 11.60
CA LEU A 700 22.58 -13.80 10.30
C LEU A 700 23.25 -14.57 9.15
N SER A 701 24.40 -15.21 9.40
CA SER A 701 25.05 -16.10 8.43
C SER A 701 24.22 -17.35 8.15
N LEU A 702 23.58 -17.95 9.17
CA LEU A 702 22.66 -19.08 8.97
C LEU A 702 21.45 -18.67 8.13
N ILE A 703 20.88 -17.49 8.38
CA ILE A 703 19.79 -16.93 7.57
C ILE A 703 20.19 -16.71 6.12
N ASP A 704 21.42 -16.27 5.86
CA ASP A 704 21.94 -16.14 4.50
C ASP A 704 22.07 -17.51 3.81
N GLY A 705 22.51 -18.52 4.55
CA GLY A 705 22.50 -19.91 4.12
C GLY A 705 21.10 -20.42 3.76
N GLU A 706 20.11 -20.11 4.59
CA GLU A 706 18.70 -20.44 4.32
C GLU A 706 18.12 -19.71 3.10
N THR A 707 18.48 -18.43 2.96
CA THR A 707 18.08 -17.61 1.81
C THR A 707 18.62 -18.21 0.51
N ALA A 708 19.85 -18.74 0.51
CA ALA A 708 20.43 -19.45 -0.62
C ALA A 708 19.70 -20.77 -0.95
N LYS A 709 19.08 -21.42 0.06
CA LYS A 709 18.17 -22.58 -0.12
C LYS A 709 16.75 -22.16 -0.54
N GLY A 710 16.49 -20.86 -0.66
CA GLY A 710 15.19 -20.30 -1.04
C GLY A 710 14.19 -20.16 0.11
N ASN A 711 14.62 -20.34 1.36
CA ASN A 711 13.87 -20.09 2.58
C ASN A 711 14.14 -18.63 3.01
N VAL A 712 13.12 -17.77 3.04
CA VAL A 712 13.30 -16.34 3.37
C VAL A 712 12.83 -16.09 4.79
N PHE A 713 13.77 -15.77 5.67
CA PHE A 713 13.49 -15.49 7.08
C PHE A 713 13.41 -13.99 7.34
N GLY A 714 12.35 -13.56 8.01
CA GLY A 714 12.27 -12.23 8.61
C GLY A 714 13.23 -12.10 9.78
N VAL A 715 13.78 -10.91 10.02
CA VAL A 715 14.73 -10.64 11.10
C VAL A 715 14.42 -9.31 11.76
N LEU A 716 14.04 -9.36 13.04
CA LEU A 716 13.83 -8.18 13.87
C LEU A 716 14.81 -8.20 15.03
N GLY A 717 15.74 -7.26 15.04
CA GLY A 717 16.69 -7.12 16.14
C GLY A 717 16.01 -6.52 17.38
N TRP A 718 16.28 -7.09 18.54
CA TRP A 718 15.93 -6.46 19.82
C TRP A 718 17.11 -5.60 20.30
N THR A 719 16.97 -4.31 20.60
CA THR A 719 15.81 -3.42 20.37
C THR A 719 16.24 -2.00 20.01
N TRP A 720 15.37 -1.23 19.34
CA TRP A 720 15.54 0.19 19.00
C TRP A 720 15.14 1.09 20.16
N ASN A 721 15.77 0.87 21.31
CA ASN A 721 15.62 1.68 22.50
C ASN A 721 16.98 2.19 22.96
N ALA A 722 16.99 3.34 23.61
CA ALA A 722 18.20 3.95 24.13
C ALA A 722 17.98 4.56 25.51
N LYS A 723 19.07 4.64 26.28
CA LYS A 723 19.11 5.39 27.53
C LYS A 723 18.82 6.87 27.26
N THR A 724 17.92 7.47 28.02
CA THR A 724 17.69 8.91 27.99
C THR A 724 17.87 9.51 29.38
N ALA A 725 17.75 10.83 29.50
CA ALA A 725 17.73 11.49 30.80
C ALA A 725 16.55 11.05 31.69
N THR A 726 15.50 10.49 31.09
CA THR A 726 14.25 10.11 31.78
C THR A 726 14.00 8.59 31.80
N SER A 727 14.66 7.81 30.94
CA SER A 727 14.59 6.34 30.92
C SER A 727 15.85 5.73 31.53
N THR A 728 15.70 5.09 32.70
CA THR A 728 16.81 4.51 33.46
C THR A 728 17.05 3.02 33.16
N GLY A 729 16.09 2.33 32.54
CA GLY A 729 16.12 0.88 32.29
C GLY A 729 16.86 0.43 31.02
N TRP A 730 16.95 1.28 29.98
CA TRP A 730 17.58 0.91 28.71
C TRP A 730 19.10 1.08 28.78
N ASN A 731 19.81 0.06 29.24
CA ASN A 731 21.27 -0.01 29.22
C ASN A 731 21.71 -1.26 28.45
N CYS A 732 22.85 -1.17 27.78
CA CYS A 732 23.49 -2.32 27.17
C CYS A 732 24.51 -2.93 28.15
N PRO A 733 24.34 -4.19 28.61
CA PRO A 733 25.31 -4.83 29.50
C PRO A 733 26.67 -4.99 28.81
N THR A 734 27.75 -4.65 29.52
CA THR A 734 29.14 -4.84 29.03
C THR A 734 29.88 -5.98 29.75
N ASP A 735 29.24 -6.59 30.75
CA ASP A 735 29.74 -7.75 31.50
C ASP A 735 28.58 -8.50 32.17
N ALA A 736 28.88 -9.66 32.76
CA ALA A 736 27.91 -10.58 33.37
C ALA A 736 27.16 -10.02 34.59
N PHE A 737 27.57 -8.86 35.12
CA PHE A 737 26.93 -8.18 36.25
C PHE A 737 26.25 -6.87 35.84
N GLY A 738 26.29 -6.51 34.55
CA GLY A 738 25.66 -5.33 34.00
C GLY A 738 24.14 -5.46 33.95
N ASN A 739 23.43 -4.45 34.48
CA ASN A 739 21.99 -4.34 34.31
C ASN A 739 21.65 -3.86 32.89
N GLY A 740 20.66 -4.46 32.25
CA GLY A 740 20.21 -4.06 30.92
C GLY A 740 19.77 -5.22 30.05
N GLY A 741 19.63 -4.96 28.74
CA GLY A 741 19.25 -5.95 27.74
C GLY A 741 19.85 -5.62 26.37
N PRO A 742 19.60 -6.46 25.35
CA PRO A 742 20.12 -6.27 24.00
C PRO A 742 19.61 -4.95 23.41
N LEU A 743 20.51 -4.03 23.06
CA LEU A 743 20.19 -2.75 22.42
C LEU A 743 20.88 -2.66 21.06
N MET A 744 20.16 -2.24 20.03
CA MET A 744 20.73 -1.96 18.71
C MET A 744 21.37 -0.58 18.64
N ILE A 745 20.88 0.37 19.45
CA ILE A 745 21.30 1.78 19.38
C ILE A 745 21.74 2.30 20.74
N ARG A 746 22.64 3.28 20.71
CA ARG A 746 23.12 4.02 21.90
C ARG A 746 22.27 5.26 22.19
N ASP A 747 21.67 5.82 21.14
CA ASP A 747 20.83 7.01 21.17
C ASP A 747 19.77 6.94 20.06
N TYR A 748 18.72 7.73 20.19
CA TYR A 748 17.62 7.79 19.21
C TYR A 748 17.98 8.50 17.89
N ALA A 749 19.23 8.98 17.74
CA ALA A 749 19.75 9.39 16.43
C ALA A 749 20.24 8.19 15.60
N GLY A 750 20.16 6.97 16.15
CA GLY A 750 20.48 5.74 15.44
C GLY A 750 21.95 5.35 15.52
N THR A 751 22.71 5.88 16.50
CA THR A 751 24.11 5.49 16.70
C THR A 751 24.18 4.01 17.08
N PRO A 752 24.85 3.14 16.31
CA PRO A 752 24.85 1.69 16.56
C PRO A 752 25.65 1.31 17.83
N THR A 753 25.16 0.32 18.55
CA THR A 753 26.00 -0.55 19.40
C THR A 753 26.86 -1.47 18.54
N VAL A 754 27.77 -2.25 19.12
CA VAL A 754 28.52 -3.27 18.35
C VAL A 754 27.57 -4.24 17.65
N MET A 755 26.58 -4.79 18.37
CA MET A 755 25.54 -5.66 17.82
C MET A 755 24.69 -4.93 16.77
N GLY A 756 24.28 -3.69 17.06
CA GLY A 756 23.54 -2.87 16.11
C GLY A 756 24.28 -2.64 14.79
N GLY A 757 25.61 -2.47 14.85
CA GLY A 757 26.46 -2.33 13.67
C GLY A 757 26.41 -3.56 12.76
N VAL A 758 26.33 -4.76 13.33
CA VAL A 758 26.17 -6.01 12.57
C VAL A 758 24.84 -6.06 11.84
N PHE A 759 23.74 -5.73 12.54
CA PHE A 759 22.42 -5.62 11.91
C PHE A 759 22.38 -4.57 10.79
N SER A 760 22.86 -3.36 11.07
CA SER A 760 22.90 -2.25 10.12
C SER A 760 23.65 -2.63 8.84
N ALA A 761 24.82 -3.24 8.97
CA ALA A 761 25.61 -3.71 7.84
C ALA A 761 24.89 -4.81 7.04
N TRP A 762 24.26 -5.76 7.73
CA TRP A 762 23.53 -6.86 7.09
C TRP A 762 22.27 -6.38 6.36
N PHE A 763 21.50 -5.45 6.94
CA PHE A 763 20.35 -4.82 6.27
C PHE A 763 20.79 -4.02 5.05
N ALA A 764 21.86 -3.22 5.16
CA ALA A 764 22.39 -2.44 4.04
C ALA A 764 22.86 -3.33 2.89
N ALA A 765 23.50 -4.47 3.19
CA ALA A 765 23.94 -5.44 2.18
C ALA A 765 22.79 -6.07 1.39
N LYS A 766 21.55 -5.98 1.90
CA LYS A 766 20.34 -6.52 1.28
C LYS A 766 19.45 -5.44 0.65
N ALA A 767 19.91 -4.19 0.61
CA ALA A 767 19.17 -3.11 -0.02
C ALA A 767 18.95 -3.41 -1.53
N GLY A 768 17.68 -3.54 -1.93
CA GLY A 768 17.30 -3.87 -3.31
C GLY A 768 17.19 -5.37 -3.62
N ALA A 769 17.52 -6.24 -2.67
CA ALA A 769 17.06 -7.62 -2.69
C ALA A 769 15.57 -7.67 -2.27
N PRO A 770 14.79 -8.65 -2.78
CA PRO A 770 13.38 -8.83 -2.40
C PRO A 770 13.14 -8.75 -0.88
#